data_AF-A0A9P6VHH1-F1
#
_entry.id   AF-A0A9P6VHH1-F1
#
_cell.length_a   1.000
_cell.length_b   1.000
_cell.length_c   1.000
_cell.angle_alpha   90.00
_cell.angle_beta   90.00
_cell.angle_gamma   90.00
#
_symmetry.space_group_name_H-M   'P 1'
#
loop_
_entity.id
_entity.type
_entity.pdbx_description
1 polymer ?
#
loop_
_entity_poly.entity_id
_entity_poly.type
_entity_poly.pdbx_seq_one_letter_code
_entity_poly.pdbx_strand_id
1 'polypeptide(L)'
;MSSSSTKDQLFIDVHLAGKPRNSRWDLCCKDGDIESIFEHVPPHSAQETNSRFLAPSLCHPHIHLDKCFLLSHPKYAQLKIMDGNFAEALRLTSEAKSRFEHDDLMERGRALIEESIGYGVTHMRAFVEVDEGVGFKCLEAGLALKEEFRSRCYVQICVFAQDPIFSHTDGGEAMRNLLEEAAGRPGVEAIGSTPYVEKDGDPEVQIKNVEWTIHLAKKLRLHLDFHIDYNLDSTKRSMVSEAIRLLHLSNWPVDPDSSEFRTIVFGHCTRLTLFTTEEWSNLRDRIQDLPVSFVGLPTSDLYMMGRPEQDSGGGHRVRGTLQVPQMIQKHGLNAALGINNVGNAFTPHGSCDPLSLASFGVGLYHAGTEKDAEVLLQCVSSRAKFAIGATHSRAFDTDFAIGDPANFVVFGNKSASSASFRSRTSTQELPFADYVHFTTLPLHIHEVVGSFLGYTFIHLVLAPVISKRLFPVKYAKLSKERKINWDVHVVSLCQSVVINSLALWVMWTDEERKGMDWQQRVWGYTGGAGMIQGLATGYFIWDLVISLANAKLFGPGMLAHAVSALVVFSFGFRPFVNFYGCTFILYELSTPFLNFHWFFDKLDMTGSKAQLYNGILLLFMFFSCRLVWGTYQSVRVYQDVWAALHHQPAAASIHPDTLSNNTMAAHEAAAGKSAAPIHDGIMQFAGEEFVPLWLAFTYLGSNIVLNTLNFYWFGKMIETVRKRFQPPKETRRKEKAIATRSTGANGSVKIGIDETEVRRRKVVNDEHEVPPAT
;
A
#
# COMPACT_ATOMS: atom_id res chain seq x y z
N MET A 1 -20.04 28.92 -27.69
CA MET A 1 -21.19 28.59 -26.82
C MET A 1 -21.83 27.31 -27.34
N SER A 2 -21.39 26.14 -26.88
CA SER A 2 -22.21 24.93 -26.92
C SER A 2 -22.62 24.63 -25.49
N SER A 3 -23.91 24.72 -25.21
CA SER A 3 -24.50 24.28 -23.95
C SER A 3 -24.38 22.76 -23.90
N SER A 4 -23.36 22.25 -23.20
CA SER A 4 -23.36 20.87 -22.73
C SER A 4 -24.58 20.72 -21.83
N SER A 5 -25.63 20.05 -22.30
CA SER A 5 -26.77 19.68 -21.46
C SER A 5 -26.25 18.74 -20.37
N THR A 6 -26.07 19.25 -19.17
CA THR A 6 -25.86 18.46 -17.96
C THR A 6 -27.07 17.56 -17.83
N LYS A 7 -26.93 16.28 -18.18
CA LYS A 7 -28.02 15.30 -18.05
C LYS A 7 -28.47 15.28 -16.59
N ASP A 8 -29.76 15.41 -16.35
CA ASP A 8 -30.36 15.18 -15.04
C ASP A 8 -29.88 13.82 -14.51
N GLN A 9 -29.34 13.80 -13.29
CA GLN A 9 -28.84 12.59 -12.64
C GLN A 9 -29.65 12.32 -11.40
N LEU A 10 -30.10 11.07 -11.25
CA LEU A 10 -30.87 10.63 -10.09
C LEU A 10 -30.10 9.52 -9.34
N PHE A 11 -29.80 9.78 -8.07
CA PHE A 11 -29.19 8.84 -7.14
C PHE A 11 -30.25 8.35 -6.18
N ILE A 12 -30.80 7.16 -6.45
CA ILE A 12 -31.83 6.52 -5.62
C ILE A 12 -31.18 5.61 -4.58
N ASP A 13 -31.79 5.53 -3.40
CA ASP A 13 -31.44 4.58 -2.34
C ASP A 13 -29.98 4.70 -1.91
N VAL A 14 -29.53 5.92 -1.59
CA VAL A 14 -28.14 6.19 -1.21
C VAL A 14 -28.02 6.66 0.24
N HIS A 15 -26.88 6.37 0.85
CA HIS A 15 -26.44 7.01 2.08
C HIS A 15 -25.77 8.34 1.75
N LEU A 16 -26.02 9.36 2.55
CA LEU A 16 -25.43 10.69 2.42
C LEU A 16 -24.56 10.98 3.65
N ALA A 17 -23.36 11.52 3.44
CA ALA A 17 -22.56 12.06 4.54
C ALA A 17 -23.36 13.13 5.30
N GLY A 18 -23.21 13.19 6.62
CA GLY A 18 -23.95 14.13 7.48
C GLY A 18 -25.41 13.73 7.80
N LYS A 19 -25.97 12.72 7.12
CA LYS A 19 -27.29 12.15 7.46
C LYS A 19 -27.18 10.93 8.39
N PRO A 20 -28.24 10.57 9.14
CA PRO A 20 -28.24 9.39 10.01
C PRO A 20 -27.88 8.10 9.25
N ARG A 21 -27.02 7.26 9.83
CA ARG A 21 -26.52 6.01 9.18
C ARG A 21 -27.63 5.06 8.71
N ASN A 22 -28.76 5.04 9.43
CA ASN A 22 -29.89 4.15 9.12
C ASN A 22 -30.90 4.77 8.14
N SER A 23 -30.64 5.99 7.66
CA SER A 23 -31.49 6.67 6.67
C SER A 23 -30.92 6.49 5.26
N ARG A 24 -31.82 6.42 4.29
CA ARG A 24 -31.49 6.36 2.85
C ARG A 24 -32.21 7.50 2.16
N TRP A 25 -31.65 7.96 1.05
CA TRP A 25 -32.08 9.18 0.40
C TRP A 25 -32.07 9.03 -1.12
N ASP A 26 -32.96 9.78 -1.76
CA ASP A 26 -33.00 10.01 -3.19
C ASP A 26 -32.52 11.44 -3.46
N LEU A 27 -31.50 11.58 -4.30
CA LEU A 27 -30.86 12.85 -4.63
C LEU A 27 -30.94 13.10 -6.14
N CYS A 28 -31.55 14.21 -6.54
CA CYS A 28 -31.69 14.62 -7.94
C CYS A 28 -30.75 15.80 -8.22
N CYS A 29 -29.93 15.67 -9.25
CA CYS A 29 -29.06 16.72 -9.76
C CYS A 29 -29.58 17.20 -11.11
N LYS A 30 -29.64 18.52 -11.28
CA LYS A 30 -30.08 19.16 -12.51
C LYS A 30 -29.25 20.40 -12.78
N ASP A 31 -28.86 20.59 -14.02
CA ASP A 31 -28.06 21.74 -14.47
C ASP A 31 -26.73 21.96 -13.69
N GLY A 32 -26.23 20.92 -13.01
CA GLY A 32 -24.99 20.97 -12.21
C GLY A 32 -25.20 21.24 -10.71
N ASP A 33 -26.45 21.41 -10.26
CA ASP A 33 -26.82 21.66 -8.87
C ASP A 33 -27.72 20.55 -8.32
N ILE A 34 -27.81 20.46 -6.99
CA ILE A 34 -28.72 19.56 -6.28
C ILE A 34 -30.12 20.19 -6.26
N GLU A 35 -31.04 19.66 -7.04
CA GLU A 35 -32.42 20.17 -7.17
C GLU A 35 -33.31 19.70 -6.01
N SER A 36 -33.14 18.46 -5.58
CA SER A 36 -34.00 17.88 -4.54
C SER A 36 -33.33 16.74 -3.79
N ILE A 37 -33.65 16.63 -2.49
CA ILE A 37 -33.20 15.57 -1.59
C ILE A 37 -34.42 15.05 -0.82
N PHE A 38 -34.73 13.76 -0.91
CA PHE A 38 -35.87 13.14 -0.23
C PHE A 38 -35.45 11.89 0.52
N GLU A 39 -36.04 11.64 1.69
CA GLU A 39 -35.81 10.38 2.41
C GLU A 39 -36.45 9.22 1.63
N HIS A 40 -35.67 8.20 1.34
CA HIS A 40 -36.08 7.04 0.57
C HIS A 40 -36.87 6.07 1.46
N VAL A 41 -38.12 5.82 1.10
CA VAL A 41 -38.98 4.83 1.79
C VAL A 41 -39.06 3.57 0.93
N PRO A 42 -38.42 2.46 1.33
CA PRO A 42 -38.45 1.22 0.55
C PRO A 42 -39.86 0.65 0.48
N PRO A 43 -40.33 0.14 -0.68
CA PRO A 43 -41.55 -0.63 -0.73
C PRO A 43 -41.40 -1.90 0.13
N HIS A 44 -42.47 -2.31 0.85
CA HIS A 44 -42.49 -3.39 1.85
C HIS A 44 -41.94 -4.77 1.39
N SER A 45 -41.60 -4.94 0.11
CA SER A 45 -41.10 -6.18 -0.49
C SER A 45 -39.75 -6.07 -1.22
N ALA A 46 -39.05 -4.92 -1.16
CA ALA A 46 -37.77 -4.76 -1.84
C ALA A 46 -36.61 -5.30 -0.99
N GLN A 47 -35.82 -6.22 -1.56
CA GLN A 47 -34.48 -6.56 -1.05
C GLN A 47 -33.56 -5.34 -1.18
N GLU A 48 -32.66 -5.13 -0.20
CA GLU A 48 -31.66 -4.06 -0.23
C GLU A 48 -30.72 -4.27 -1.43
N THR A 49 -30.85 -3.43 -2.47
CA THR A 49 -30.24 -3.73 -3.77
C THR A 49 -28.97 -2.95 -4.06
N ASN A 50 -28.65 -1.83 -3.39
CA ASN A 50 -27.40 -1.10 -3.58
C ASN A 50 -27.03 -0.21 -2.38
N SER A 51 -25.94 -0.51 -1.67
CA SER A 51 -25.38 0.41 -0.66
C SER A 51 -24.37 1.34 -1.31
N ARG A 52 -24.83 2.49 -1.81
CA ARG A 52 -23.96 3.58 -2.27
C ARG A 52 -23.89 4.68 -1.21
N PHE A 53 -22.73 5.29 -1.06
CA PHE A 53 -22.51 6.39 -0.12
C PHE A 53 -21.96 7.61 -0.87
N LEU A 54 -22.60 8.75 -0.69
CA LEU A 54 -22.17 10.02 -1.27
C LEU A 54 -21.48 10.85 -0.19
N ALA A 55 -20.27 11.32 -0.48
CA ALA A 55 -19.56 12.27 0.35
C ALA A 55 -19.20 13.53 -0.45
N PRO A 56 -19.05 14.69 0.19
CA PRO A 56 -18.59 15.91 -0.47
C PRO A 56 -17.31 15.70 -1.27
N SER A 57 -17.18 16.38 -2.40
CA SER A 57 -15.97 16.26 -3.21
C SER A 57 -14.72 16.72 -2.48
N LEU A 58 -13.58 16.14 -2.84
CA LEU A 58 -12.32 16.39 -2.16
C LEU A 58 -11.61 17.63 -2.72
N CYS A 59 -10.68 18.14 -1.92
CA CYS A 59 -9.88 19.31 -2.26
C CYS A 59 -8.42 19.12 -1.81
N HIS A 60 -7.47 19.51 -2.65
CA HIS A 60 -6.09 19.74 -2.23
C HIS A 60 -5.91 21.20 -1.83
N PRO A 61 -5.91 21.54 -0.53
CA PRO A 61 -5.69 22.93 -0.14
C PRO A 61 -4.25 23.39 -0.38
N HIS A 62 -3.34 22.43 -0.65
CA HIS A 62 -1.92 22.67 -0.78
C HIS A 62 -1.24 21.51 -1.50
N ILE A 63 -0.79 21.73 -2.74
CA ILE A 63 -0.08 20.73 -3.55
C ILE A 63 0.92 21.38 -4.52
N HIS A 64 2.09 20.79 -4.70
CA HIS A 64 3.09 21.28 -5.68
C HIS A 64 2.94 20.59 -7.03
N LEU A 65 2.66 21.39 -8.06
CA LEU A 65 2.45 20.89 -9.42
C LEU A 65 3.77 20.78 -10.20
N ASP A 66 4.70 21.69 -9.93
CA ASP A 66 5.98 21.84 -10.61
C ASP A 66 7.02 20.77 -10.24
N LYS A 67 7.01 20.30 -8.99
CA LYS A 67 7.97 19.30 -8.46
C LYS A 67 7.33 17.95 -8.08
N CYS A 68 6.16 17.62 -8.62
CA CYS A 68 5.56 16.29 -8.46
C CYS A 68 6.31 15.22 -9.28
N PHE A 69 6.34 13.97 -8.82
CA PHE A 69 6.88 12.80 -9.52
C PHE A 69 8.33 12.87 -10.00
N LEU A 70 9.15 13.76 -9.43
CA LEU A 70 10.56 13.88 -9.81
C LEU A 70 11.33 12.57 -9.63
N LEU A 71 11.06 11.79 -8.58
CA LEU A 71 11.77 10.52 -8.35
C LEU A 71 11.26 9.36 -9.22
N SER A 72 10.07 9.49 -9.79
CA SER A 72 9.45 8.47 -10.65
C SER A 72 9.72 8.71 -12.14
N HIS A 73 10.03 9.95 -12.52
CA HIS A 73 10.17 10.34 -13.90
C HIS A 73 11.56 9.98 -14.46
N PRO A 74 11.66 9.29 -15.63
CA PRO A 74 12.93 8.78 -16.16
C PRO A 74 14.04 9.82 -16.32
N LYS A 75 13.69 11.05 -16.70
CA LYS A 75 14.61 12.20 -16.84
C LYS A 75 15.45 12.49 -15.58
N TYR A 76 14.90 12.16 -14.41
CA TYR A 76 15.48 12.46 -13.10
C TYR A 76 15.93 11.20 -12.35
N ALA A 77 15.99 10.03 -13.01
CA ALA A 77 16.32 8.74 -12.37
C ALA A 77 17.69 8.68 -11.68
N GLN A 78 18.61 9.60 -11.99
CA GLN A 78 19.90 9.76 -11.31
C GLN A 78 19.80 10.49 -9.97
N LEU A 79 18.73 11.27 -9.73
CA LEU A 79 18.48 11.96 -8.47
C LEU A 79 18.00 10.98 -7.42
N LYS A 80 18.94 10.36 -6.72
CA LYS A 80 18.66 9.40 -5.65
C LYS A 80 18.85 10.05 -4.29
N ILE A 81 17.95 9.74 -3.38
CA ILE A 81 18.03 10.13 -1.98
C ILE A 81 18.98 9.17 -1.27
N MET A 82 19.96 9.72 -0.57
CA MET A 82 20.98 8.97 0.17
C MET A 82 20.87 9.22 1.68
N ASP A 83 20.66 10.47 2.10
CA ASP A 83 20.63 10.88 3.52
C ASP A 83 19.21 11.19 4.04
N GLY A 84 18.31 11.55 3.12
CA GLY A 84 16.91 11.92 3.33
C GLY A 84 16.66 13.21 4.10
N ASN A 85 17.69 14.01 4.38
CA ASN A 85 17.56 15.22 5.20
C ASN A 85 17.11 16.44 4.37
N PHE A 86 16.71 17.51 5.06
CA PHE A 86 16.20 18.73 4.41
C PHE A 86 17.21 19.37 3.44
N ALA A 87 18.50 19.41 3.80
CA ALA A 87 19.53 20.00 2.96
C ALA A 87 19.76 19.20 1.67
N GLU A 88 19.71 17.86 1.76
CA GLU A 88 19.75 17.00 0.58
C GLU A 88 18.51 17.20 -0.30
N ALA A 89 17.32 17.30 0.30
CA ALA A 89 16.08 17.50 -0.42
C ALA A 89 16.09 18.82 -1.22
N LEU A 90 16.59 19.90 -0.61
CA LEU A 90 16.79 21.18 -1.29
C LEU A 90 17.76 21.03 -2.46
N ARG A 91 18.93 20.43 -2.23
CA ARG A 91 19.96 20.22 -3.27
C ARG A 91 19.43 19.42 -4.46
N LEU A 92 18.77 18.28 -4.21
CA LEU A 92 18.20 17.42 -5.26
C LEU A 92 17.10 18.15 -6.04
N THR A 93 16.26 18.93 -5.35
CA THR A 93 15.20 19.69 -6.00
C THR A 93 15.78 20.81 -6.86
N SER A 94 16.78 21.56 -6.39
CA SER A 94 17.50 22.56 -7.20
C SER A 94 18.18 21.95 -8.43
N GLU A 95 18.77 20.75 -8.30
CA GLU A 95 19.35 20.02 -9.42
C GLU A 95 18.30 19.50 -10.41
N ALA A 96 17.08 19.22 -9.96
CA ALA A 96 15.95 18.92 -10.85
C ALA A 96 15.49 20.18 -11.58
N LYS A 97 15.28 21.28 -10.84
CA LYS A 97 14.80 22.58 -11.35
C LYS A 97 15.66 23.13 -12.49
N SER A 98 16.98 23.02 -12.38
CA SER A 98 17.90 23.48 -13.44
C SER A 98 17.71 22.76 -14.79
N ARG A 99 17.01 21.61 -14.78
CA ARG A 99 16.72 20.79 -15.96
C ARG A 99 15.25 20.82 -16.38
N PHE A 100 14.41 21.66 -15.75
CA PHE A 100 13.00 21.76 -16.10
C PHE A 100 12.80 22.28 -17.53
N GLU A 101 11.93 21.58 -18.24
CA GLU A 101 11.43 21.88 -19.57
C GLU A 101 9.90 21.86 -19.54
N HIS A 102 9.27 22.56 -20.48
CA HIS A 102 7.82 22.68 -20.52
C HIS A 102 7.14 21.31 -20.60
N ASP A 103 7.63 20.41 -21.46
CA ASP A 103 7.01 19.11 -21.69
C ASP A 103 7.02 18.22 -20.43
N ASP A 104 8.12 18.20 -19.67
CA ASP A 104 8.20 17.38 -18.45
C ASP A 104 7.35 17.96 -17.30
N LEU A 105 7.21 19.28 -17.25
CA LEU A 105 6.31 19.94 -16.30
C LEU A 105 4.85 19.63 -16.64
N MET A 106 4.48 19.69 -17.92
CA MET A 106 3.14 19.34 -18.40
C MET A 106 2.82 17.86 -18.14
N GLU A 107 3.75 16.95 -18.44
CA GLU A 107 3.57 15.51 -18.23
C GLU A 107 3.32 15.17 -16.75
N ARG A 108 4.23 15.60 -15.87
CA ARG A 108 4.11 15.30 -14.43
C ARG A 108 2.89 15.99 -13.81
N GLY A 109 2.67 17.26 -14.15
CA GLY A 109 1.53 18.01 -13.65
C GLY A 109 0.18 17.46 -14.12
N ARG A 110 0.08 17.02 -15.38
CA ARG A 110 -1.10 16.34 -15.92
C ARG A 110 -1.39 15.05 -15.16
N ALA A 111 -0.38 14.20 -14.99
CA ALA A 111 -0.53 12.95 -14.23
C ALA A 111 -1.06 13.22 -12.82
N LEU A 112 -0.52 14.24 -12.13
CA LEU A 112 -0.96 14.60 -10.78
C LEU A 112 -2.44 14.99 -10.75
N ILE A 113 -2.86 15.89 -11.65
CA ILE A 113 -4.24 16.37 -11.69
C ILE A 113 -5.20 15.24 -12.07
N GLU A 114 -4.85 14.40 -13.03
CA GLU A 114 -5.68 13.27 -13.46
C GLU A 114 -5.86 12.22 -12.38
N GLU A 115 -4.78 11.84 -11.69
CA GLU A 115 -4.86 10.92 -10.57
C GLU A 115 -5.69 11.52 -9.41
N SER A 116 -5.47 12.79 -9.07
CA SER A 116 -6.26 13.50 -8.05
C SER A 116 -7.75 13.50 -8.40
N ILE A 117 -8.12 13.77 -9.66
CA ILE A 117 -9.52 13.68 -10.12
C ILE A 117 -10.06 12.25 -9.98
N GLY A 118 -9.24 11.25 -10.27
CA GLY A 118 -9.56 9.83 -10.06
C GLY A 118 -9.93 9.49 -8.61
N TYR A 119 -9.31 10.18 -7.64
CA TYR A 119 -9.65 10.08 -6.21
C TYR A 119 -10.82 10.97 -5.78
N GLY A 120 -11.45 11.70 -6.70
CA GLY A 120 -12.60 12.55 -6.42
C GLY A 120 -12.25 13.99 -6.02
N VAL A 121 -11.02 14.44 -6.33
CA VAL A 121 -10.63 15.84 -6.17
C VAL A 121 -11.27 16.69 -7.25
N THR A 122 -11.87 17.80 -6.84
CA THR A 122 -12.53 18.76 -7.75
C THR A 122 -11.94 20.16 -7.63
N HIS A 123 -11.16 20.41 -6.59
CA HIS A 123 -10.56 21.71 -6.30
C HIS A 123 -9.13 21.51 -5.80
N MET A 124 -8.21 22.37 -6.22
CA MET A 124 -6.86 22.37 -5.68
C MET A 124 -6.23 23.77 -5.71
N ARG A 125 -5.38 24.06 -4.72
CA ARG A 125 -4.38 25.13 -4.80
C ARG A 125 -3.05 24.53 -5.18
N ALA A 126 -2.64 24.78 -6.42
CA ALA A 126 -1.43 24.26 -7.04
C ALA A 126 -0.32 25.32 -6.97
N PHE A 127 0.74 24.99 -6.25
CA PHE A 127 1.94 25.81 -6.15
C PHE A 127 2.82 25.61 -7.38
N VAL A 128 3.32 26.72 -7.92
CA VAL A 128 4.30 26.76 -9.00
C VAL A 128 5.42 27.72 -8.61
N GLU A 129 6.65 27.20 -8.56
CA GLU A 129 7.81 27.99 -8.19
C GLU A 129 8.19 29.01 -9.28
N VAL A 130 8.54 30.22 -8.84
CA VAL A 130 9.07 31.29 -9.68
C VAL A 130 10.34 31.81 -9.01
N ASP A 131 11.45 31.72 -9.72
CA ASP A 131 12.78 32.17 -9.29
C ASP A 131 13.67 32.46 -10.50
N GLU A 132 14.85 33.01 -10.26
CA GLU A 132 15.81 33.39 -11.31
C GLU A 132 16.32 32.19 -12.14
N GLY A 133 16.27 30.98 -11.61
CA GLY A 133 16.71 29.76 -12.29
C GLY A 133 15.65 29.19 -13.24
N VAL A 134 14.41 29.02 -12.77
CA VAL A 134 13.30 28.46 -13.58
C VAL A 134 12.55 29.52 -14.37
N GLY A 135 12.67 30.80 -13.99
CA GLY A 135 11.91 31.91 -14.56
C GLY A 135 10.41 31.65 -14.44
N PHE A 136 9.69 31.70 -15.57
CA PHE A 136 8.24 31.48 -15.63
C PHE A 136 7.84 30.08 -16.09
N LYS A 137 8.77 29.16 -16.31
CA LYS A 137 8.48 27.83 -16.91
C LYS A 137 7.40 27.06 -16.14
N CYS A 138 7.53 26.99 -14.82
CA CYS A 138 6.58 26.32 -13.94
C CYS A 138 5.19 26.98 -13.98
N LEU A 139 5.16 28.32 -13.99
CA LEU A 139 3.93 29.09 -14.06
C LEU A 139 3.22 28.90 -15.40
N GLU A 140 3.95 28.92 -16.51
CA GLU A 140 3.39 28.72 -17.85
C GLU A 140 2.78 27.32 -18.00
N ALA A 141 3.46 26.28 -17.52
CA ALA A 141 2.91 24.92 -17.47
C ALA A 141 1.67 24.85 -16.56
N GLY A 142 1.72 25.45 -15.36
CA GLY A 142 0.59 25.47 -14.44
C GLY A 142 -0.65 26.17 -15.00
N LEU A 143 -0.48 27.31 -15.67
CA LEU A 143 -1.58 28.02 -16.32
C LEU A 143 -2.17 27.24 -17.50
N ALA A 144 -1.32 26.55 -18.28
CA ALA A 144 -1.80 25.67 -19.35
C ALA A 144 -2.63 24.50 -18.80
N LEU A 145 -2.15 23.84 -17.73
CA LEU A 145 -2.88 22.77 -17.05
C LEU A 145 -4.18 23.25 -16.41
N LYS A 146 -4.20 24.46 -15.82
CA LYS A 146 -5.42 25.08 -15.30
C LYS A 146 -6.49 25.19 -16.37
N GLU A 147 -6.13 25.62 -17.58
CA GLU A 147 -7.07 25.72 -18.69
C GLU A 147 -7.49 24.34 -19.20
N GLU A 148 -6.54 23.42 -19.36
CA GLU A 148 -6.78 22.03 -19.79
C GLU A 148 -7.82 21.32 -18.91
N PHE A 149 -7.74 21.52 -17.58
CA PHE A 149 -8.59 20.83 -16.60
C PHE A 149 -9.80 21.63 -16.12
N ARG A 150 -10.04 22.84 -16.64
CA ARG A 150 -11.08 23.78 -16.15
C ARG A 150 -12.48 23.17 -16.01
N SER A 151 -12.82 22.21 -16.87
CA SER A 151 -14.14 21.53 -16.88
C SER A 151 -14.27 20.40 -15.85
N ARG A 152 -13.16 19.94 -15.26
CA ARG A 152 -13.11 18.75 -14.39
C ARG A 152 -12.60 19.07 -12.98
N CYS A 153 -11.71 20.05 -12.85
CA CYS A 153 -11.13 20.46 -11.58
C CYS A 153 -10.84 21.97 -11.59
N TYR A 154 -11.22 22.66 -10.52
CA TYR A 154 -10.80 24.03 -10.27
C TYR A 154 -9.33 24.03 -9.77
N VAL A 155 -8.42 24.45 -10.63
CA VAL A 155 -6.99 24.57 -10.31
C VAL A 155 -6.68 26.05 -10.01
N GLN A 156 -6.50 26.38 -8.72
CA GLN A 156 -6.08 27.70 -8.27
C GLN A 156 -4.55 27.78 -8.28
N ILE A 157 -3.99 28.62 -9.15
CA ILE A 157 -2.54 28.75 -9.28
C ILE A 157 -1.99 29.70 -8.21
N CYS A 158 -1.04 29.19 -7.43
CA CYS A 158 -0.29 29.91 -6.42
C CYS A 158 1.15 30.13 -6.91
N VAL A 159 1.49 31.39 -7.24
CA VAL A 159 2.89 31.76 -7.52
C VAL A 159 3.68 31.67 -6.22
N PHE A 160 4.76 30.90 -6.22
CA PHE A 160 5.45 30.54 -5.00
C PHE A 160 6.94 30.89 -5.03
N ALA A 161 7.35 31.72 -4.07
CA ALA A 161 8.76 31.98 -3.79
C ALA A 161 9.30 30.92 -2.83
N GLN A 162 9.90 29.85 -3.37
CA GLN A 162 10.58 28.81 -2.59
C GLN A 162 11.95 29.28 -2.09
N ASP A 163 12.64 30.07 -2.91
CA ASP A 163 13.94 30.70 -2.63
C ASP A 163 13.74 32.05 -1.89
N PRO A 164 14.79 32.62 -1.27
CA PRO A 164 14.68 33.90 -0.54
C PRO A 164 14.13 35.02 -1.43
N ILE A 165 13.46 36.01 -0.83
CA ILE A 165 12.97 37.19 -1.56
C ILE A 165 13.94 38.36 -1.38
N PHE A 166 14.60 38.47 -0.23
CA PHE A 166 15.48 39.60 0.09
C PHE A 166 16.96 39.21 0.14
N SER A 167 17.27 37.94 0.43
CA SER A 167 18.63 37.46 0.68
C SER A 167 19.42 37.11 -0.59
N HIS A 168 19.35 37.96 -1.61
CA HIS A 168 20.13 37.86 -2.85
C HIS A 168 21.25 38.89 -2.89
N THR A 169 22.20 38.74 -3.83
CA THR A 169 23.36 39.63 -3.97
C THR A 169 22.98 41.06 -4.36
N ASP A 170 21.86 41.24 -5.06
CA ASP A 170 21.26 42.53 -5.44
C ASP A 170 20.23 43.04 -4.40
N GLY A 171 20.13 42.39 -3.23
CA GLY A 171 19.10 42.67 -2.24
C GLY A 171 17.70 42.18 -2.65
N GLY A 172 17.60 41.29 -3.63
CA GLY A 172 16.38 40.63 -4.07
C GLY A 172 15.51 41.45 -5.02
N GLU A 173 16.09 42.47 -5.67
CA GLU A 173 15.34 43.32 -6.60
C GLU A 173 14.87 42.52 -7.82
N ALA A 174 15.75 41.72 -8.43
CA ALA A 174 15.41 40.85 -9.55
C ALA A 174 14.32 39.84 -9.18
N MET A 175 14.48 39.15 -8.05
CA MET A 175 13.49 38.20 -7.53
C MET A 175 12.12 38.85 -7.30
N ARG A 176 12.06 40.02 -6.66
CA ARG A 176 10.80 40.73 -6.43
C ARG A 176 10.14 41.17 -7.73
N ASN A 177 10.90 41.71 -8.68
CA ASN A 177 10.36 42.08 -9.99
C ASN A 177 9.76 40.88 -10.73
N LEU A 178 10.45 39.73 -10.67
CA LEU A 178 9.98 38.48 -11.28
C LEU A 178 8.68 37.99 -10.64
N LEU A 179 8.60 38.00 -9.31
CA LEU A 179 7.40 37.60 -8.57
C LEU A 179 6.23 38.57 -8.78
N GLU A 180 6.47 39.87 -8.87
CA GLU A 180 5.44 40.87 -9.20
C GLU A 180 4.86 40.65 -10.60
N GLU A 181 5.72 40.36 -11.60
CA GLU A 181 5.27 40.04 -12.94
C GLU A 181 4.45 38.73 -12.95
N ALA A 182 4.98 37.67 -12.33
CA ALA A 182 4.31 36.37 -12.24
C ALA A 182 2.93 36.49 -11.57
N ALA A 183 2.86 37.15 -10.41
CA ALA A 183 1.64 37.34 -9.64
C ALA A 183 0.59 38.18 -10.39
N GLY A 184 1.03 39.08 -11.28
CA GLY A 184 0.16 39.88 -12.14
C GLY A 184 -0.38 39.15 -13.38
N ARG A 185 0.06 37.92 -13.66
CA ARG A 185 -0.40 37.18 -14.86
C ARG A 185 -1.85 36.73 -14.72
N PRO A 186 -2.68 36.87 -15.77
CA PRO A 186 -4.04 36.34 -15.77
C PRO A 186 -4.09 34.84 -15.43
N GLY A 187 -4.98 34.47 -14.52
CA GLY A 187 -5.15 33.09 -14.06
C GLY A 187 -4.39 32.74 -12.78
N VAL A 188 -3.48 33.61 -12.31
CA VAL A 188 -2.91 33.53 -10.96
C VAL A 188 -3.92 34.08 -9.95
N GLU A 189 -4.12 33.35 -8.87
CA GLU A 189 -5.14 33.66 -7.86
C GLU A 189 -4.57 33.68 -6.44
N ALA A 190 -3.37 33.13 -6.22
CA ALA A 190 -2.71 33.10 -4.94
C ALA A 190 -1.21 33.43 -5.07
N ILE A 191 -0.62 33.92 -3.98
CA ILE A 191 0.82 34.09 -3.83
C ILE A 191 1.29 33.52 -2.50
N GLY A 192 2.47 32.92 -2.51
CA GLY A 192 3.10 32.37 -1.32
C GLY A 192 4.61 32.59 -1.26
N SER A 193 5.17 32.50 -0.07
CA SER A 193 6.61 32.59 0.17
C SER A 193 7.05 31.72 1.35
N THR A 194 8.37 31.57 1.51
CA THR A 194 9.06 30.80 2.56
C THR A 194 9.91 31.71 3.47
N PRO A 195 9.34 32.44 4.46
CA PRO A 195 10.14 33.40 5.24
C PRO A 195 11.39 32.80 5.91
N TYR A 196 11.35 31.54 6.32
CA TYR A 196 12.46 30.86 7.00
C TYR A 196 13.70 30.58 6.12
N VAL A 197 13.62 30.77 4.80
CA VAL A 197 14.81 30.60 3.92
C VAL A 197 15.65 31.86 3.82
N GLU A 198 15.16 32.99 4.32
CA GLU A 198 15.97 34.22 4.40
C GLU A 198 17.25 34.00 5.23
N LYS A 199 18.30 34.76 4.89
CA LYS A 199 19.67 34.55 5.34
C LYS A 199 19.77 34.30 6.84
N ASP A 200 20.44 33.20 7.20
CA ASP A 200 20.73 32.77 8.57
C ASP A 200 19.49 32.69 9.49
N GLY A 201 18.28 32.68 8.92
CA GLY A 201 17.04 32.78 9.68
C GLY A 201 16.84 34.11 10.40
N ASP A 202 17.44 35.21 9.91
CA ASP A 202 17.32 36.56 10.51
C ASP A 202 15.85 36.99 10.60
N PRO A 203 15.27 37.10 11.80
CA PRO A 203 13.86 37.44 11.99
C PRO A 203 13.43 38.73 11.28
N GLU A 204 14.30 39.75 11.23
CA GLU A 204 13.94 41.03 10.61
C GLU A 204 13.81 40.92 9.09
N VAL A 205 14.61 40.05 8.46
CA VAL A 205 14.51 39.78 7.03
C VAL A 205 13.30 38.89 6.73
N GLN A 206 13.00 37.91 7.60
CA GLN A 206 11.76 37.12 7.48
C GLN A 206 10.51 38.01 7.58
N ILE A 207 10.53 39.01 8.46
CA ILE A 207 9.45 39.99 8.61
C ILE A 207 9.26 40.79 7.32
N LYS A 208 10.35 41.26 6.71
CA LYS A 208 10.29 41.96 5.40
C LYS A 208 9.72 41.07 4.31
N ASN A 209 10.08 39.78 4.27
CA ASN A 209 9.50 38.79 3.36
C ASN A 209 7.97 38.72 3.55
N VAL A 210 7.50 38.48 4.77
CA VAL A 210 6.07 38.40 5.08
C VAL A 210 5.33 39.69 4.75
N GLU A 211 5.87 40.85 5.15
CA GLU A 211 5.27 42.16 4.90
C GLU A 211 5.13 42.45 3.41
N TRP A 212 6.18 42.18 2.63
CA TRP A 212 6.15 42.37 1.18
C TRP A 212 5.14 41.46 0.50
N THR A 213 5.08 40.18 0.86
CA THR A 213 4.11 39.23 0.29
C THR A 213 2.67 39.63 0.64
N ILE A 214 2.40 40.09 1.88
CA ILE A 214 1.10 40.64 2.27
C ILE A 214 0.74 41.85 1.40
N HIS A 215 1.67 42.79 1.22
CA HIS A 215 1.44 43.99 0.43
C HIS A 215 1.11 43.63 -1.03
N LEU A 216 1.89 42.75 -1.64
CA LEU A 216 1.68 42.34 -3.02
C LEU A 216 0.35 41.60 -3.20
N ALA A 217 0.03 40.66 -2.30
CA ALA A 217 -1.23 39.94 -2.32
C ALA A 217 -2.43 40.90 -2.20
N LYS A 218 -2.35 41.89 -1.31
CA LYS A 218 -3.41 42.90 -1.15
C LYS A 218 -3.53 43.79 -2.39
N LYS A 219 -2.40 44.28 -2.94
CA LYS A 219 -2.34 45.12 -4.14
C LYS A 219 -2.97 44.43 -5.35
N LEU A 220 -2.70 43.14 -5.54
CA LEU A 220 -3.19 42.36 -6.68
C LEU A 220 -4.49 41.59 -6.40
N ARG A 221 -5.03 41.69 -5.18
CA ARG A 221 -6.22 40.95 -4.72
C ARG A 221 -6.04 39.44 -4.94
N LEU A 222 -4.95 38.89 -4.40
CA LEU A 222 -4.63 37.46 -4.42
C LEU A 222 -4.86 36.84 -3.04
N HIS A 223 -5.16 35.55 -3.01
CA HIS A 223 -5.08 34.77 -1.77
C HIS A 223 -3.62 34.66 -1.30
N LEU A 224 -3.43 34.51 0.00
CA LEU A 224 -2.12 34.43 0.62
C LEU A 224 -1.86 33.04 1.17
N ASP A 225 -0.69 32.46 0.92
CA ASP A 225 -0.32 31.14 1.41
C ASP A 225 1.16 31.03 1.80
N PHE A 226 1.46 31.06 3.10
CA PHE A 226 2.84 31.00 3.56
C PHE A 226 3.27 29.58 3.93
N HIS A 227 4.45 29.20 3.45
CA HIS A 227 5.24 28.16 4.10
C HIS A 227 6.00 28.79 5.26
N ILE A 228 5.59 28.54 6.50
CA ILE A 228 6.09 29.30 7.64
C ILE A 228 6.36 28.39 8.84
N ASP A 229 7.28 28.82 9.71
CA ASP A 229 7.54 28.16 11.00
C ASP A 229 7.92 26.65 10.88
N TYR A 230 8.73 26.33 9.86
CA TYR A 230 9.15 24.96 9.53
C TYR A 230 10.39 24.49 10.33
N ASN A 231 10.23 24.29 11.63
CA ASN A 231 11.27 23.79 12.55
C ASN A 231 10.66 23.28 13.86
N LEU A 232 11.47 22.65 14.72
CA LEU A 232 11.07 22.22 16.07
C LEU A 232 11.92 22.86 17.18
N ASP A 233 12.24 24.15 17.04
CA ASP A 233 13.09 24.88 17.97
C ASP A 233 12.26 25.83 18.86
N SER A 234 12.05 25.44 20.12
CA SER A 234 11.26 26.24 21.07
C SER A 234 11.85 27.62 21.36
N THR A 235 13.14 27.82 21.12
CA THR A 235 13.83 29.10 21.37
C THR A 235 13.57 30.13 20.27
N LYS A 236 13.20 29.69 19.07
CA LYS A 236 12.85 30.57 17.95
C LYS A 236 11.44 31.13 18.12
N ARG A 237 11.31 32.43 17.85
CA ARG A 237 10.02 33.14 17.81
C ARG A 237 9.18 32.63 16.65
N SER A 238 7.88 32.44 16.86
CA SER A 238 6.93 32.09 15.80
C SER A 238 6.69 33.28 14.87
N MET A 239 6.93 33.08 13.57
CA MET A 239 6.63 34.07 12.53
C MET A 239 5.15 34.14 12.18
N VAL A 240 4.35 33.08 12.43
CA VAL A 240 2.87 33.14 12.29
C VAL A 240 2.30 34.29 13.11
N SER A 241 2.79 34.45 14.33
CA SER A 241 2.41 35.55 15.21
C SER A 241 2.68 36.91 14.58
N GLU A 242 3.82 37.07 13.94
CA GLU A 242 4.23 38.33 13.34
C GLU A 242 3.45 38.62 12.06
N ALA A 243 3.19 37.60 11.24
CA ALA A 243 2.32 37.69 10.08
C ALA A 243 0.90 38.16 10.44
N ILE A 244 0.30 37.62 11.51
CA ILE A 244 -1.02 38.07 11.99
C ILE A 244 -0.99 39.56 12.39
N ARG A 245 0.08 40.02 13.05
CA ARG A 245 0.24 41.43 13.41
C ARG A 245 0.29 42.32 12.16
N LEU A 246 1.08 41.92 11.15
CA LEU A 246 1.21 42.65 9.89
C LEU A 246 -0.10 42.65 9.09
N LEU A 247 -0.85 41.56 9.09
CA LEU A 247 -2.17 41.48 8.43
C LEU A 247 -3.16 42.49 9.03
N HIS A 248 -3.19 42.62 10.36
CA HIS A 248 -3.98 43.66 11.03
C HIS A 248 -3.51 45.07 10.67
N LEU A 249 -2.20 45.33 10.73
CA LEU A 249 -1.65 46.64 10.35
C LEU A 249 -1.93 47.02 8.89
N SER A 250 -1.96 46.03 8.01
CA SER A 250 -2.28 46.22 6.61
C SER A 250 -3.77 46.45 6.37
N ASN A 251 -4.65 46.32 7.38
CA ASN A 251 -6.11 46.29 7.25
C ASN A 251 -6.57 45.27 6.22
N TRP A 252 -6.23 44.00 6.42
CA TRP A 252 -6.63 42.93 5.50
C TRP A 252 -8.17 42.80 5.42
N PRO A 253 -8.78 42.62 4.23
CA PRO A 253 -10.23 42.48 4.10
C PRO A 253 -10.77 41.23 4.80
N VAL A 254 -11.76 41.41 5.68
CA VAL A 254 -12.34 40.31 6.49
C VAL A 254 -13.79 39.97 6.14
N ASP A 255 -14.49 40.88 5.44
CA ASP A 255 -15.88 40.70 5.04
C ASP A 255 -15.98 39.73 3.84
N PRO A 256 -16.59 38.54 3.98
CA PRO A 256 -16.71 37.55 2.90
C PRO A 256 -17.54 38.04 1.71
N ASP A 257 -18.41 39.03 1.88
CA ASP A 257 -19.24 39.58 0.80
C ASP A 257 -18.49 40.67 0.00
N SER A 258 -17.32 41.10 0.47
CA SER A 258 -16.49 42.07 -0.23
C SER A 258 -15.77 41.43 -1.42
N SER A 259 -15.78 42.12 -2.58
CA SER A 259 -14.97 41.73 -3.74
C SER A 259 -13.45 41.70 -3.47
N GLU A 260 -12.99 42.37 -2.40
CA GLU A 260 -11.60 42.38 -1.96
C GLU A 260 -11.26 41.24 -0.99
N PHE A 261 -12.25 40.46 -0.56
CA PHE A 261 -12.04 39.34 0.36
C PHE A 261 -11.06 38.32 -0.20
N ARG A 262 -10.02 38.01 0.55
CA ARG A 262 -9.05 36.97 0.22
C ARG A 262 -8.67 36.18 1.46
N THR A 263 -8.53 34.87 1.30
CA THR A 263 -8.17 33.96 2.39
C THR A 263 -6.66 33.99 2.65
N ILE A 264 -6.30 33.68 3.90
CA ILE A 264 -4.91 33.58 4.35
C ILE A 264 -4.67 32.14 4.81
N VAL A 265 -3.62 31.52 4.31
CA VAL A 265 -3.18 30.20 4.72
C VAL A 265 -1.80 30.26 5.35
N PHE A 266 -1.65 29.58 6.48
CA PHE A 266 -0.36 29.23 7.05
C PHE A 266 -0.16 27.71 6.92
N GLY A 267 0.67 27.31 5.97
CA GLY A 267 1.05 25.92 5.72
C GLY A 267 2.20 25.47 6.64
N HIS A 268 2.29 24.16 6.85
CA HIS A 268 3.27 23.50 7.72
C HIS A 268 3.16 23.86 9.20
N CYS A 269 3.67 25.04 9.60
CA CYS A 269 3.63 25.54 10.97
C CYS A 269 4.11 24.51 12.01
N THR A 270 5.12 23.71 11.69
CA THR A 270 5.52 22.55 12.51
C THR A 270 5.98 22.99 13.90
N ARG A 271 6.56 24.19 14.02
CA ARG A 271 6.95 24.79 15.31
C ARG A 271 5.77 24.98 16.28
N LEU A 272 4.56 25.18 15.78
CA LEU A 272 3.37 25.37 16.60
C LEU A 272 2.96 24.07 17.30
N THR A 273 3.45 22.91 16.89
CA THR A 273 3.25 21.64 17.63
C THR A 273 3.81 21.69 19.05
N LEU A 274 4.75 22.61 19.31
CA LEU A 274 5.35 22.85 20.63
C LEU A 274 4.55 23.85 21.49
N PHE A 275 3.48 24.45 20.97
CA PHE A 275 2.69 25.41 21.72
C PHE A 275 1.98 24.76 22.91
N THR A 276 2.03 25.47 24.03
CA THR A 276 1.18 25.23 25.20
C THR A 276 -0.28 25.58 24.90
N THR A 277 -1.18 25.17 25.79
CA THR A 277 -2.61 25.51 25.65
C THR A 277 -2.84 27.02 25.70
N GLU A 278 -2.05 27.76 26.49
CA GLU A 278 -2.12 29.22 26.58
C GLU A 278 -1.67 29.90 25.28
N GLU A 279 -0.56 29.45 24.69
CA GLU A 279 -0.08 29.97 23.40
C GLU A 279 -1.09 29.75 22.27
N TRP A 280 -1.76 28.60 22.24
CA TRP A 280 -2.86 28.36 21.29
C TRP A 280 -4.05 29.29 21.51
N SER A 281 -4.44 29.54 22.76
CA SER A 281 -5.52 30.49 23.08
C SER A 281 -5.15 31.91 22.66
N ASN A 282 -3.94 32.36 22.98
CA ASN A 282 -3.44 33.67 22.58
C ASN A 282 -3.39 33.80 21.05
N LEU A 283 -2.96 32.76 20.34
CA LEU A 283 -3.00 32.75 18.88
C LEU A 283 -4.43 32.91 18.35
N ARG A 284 -5.41 32.19 18.90
CA ARG A 284 -6.83 32.32 18.51
C ARG A 284 -7.36 33.73 18.74
N ASP A 285 -7.03 34.34 19.87
CA ASP A 285 -7.46 35.69 20.23
C ASP A 285 -6.86 36.75 19.30
N ARG A 286 -5.60 36.57 18.88
CA ARG A 286 -4.91 37.49 17.97
C ARG A 286 -5.39 37.40 16.52
N ILE A 287 -5.88 36.24 16.08
CA ILE A 287 -6.46 36.08 14.73
C ILE A 287 -7.73 36.94 14.57
N GLN A 288 -8.56 37.03 15.61
CA GLN A 288 -9.85 37.71 15.57
C GLN A 288 -10.70 37.25 14.38
N ASP A 289 -11.07 38.18 13.49
CA ASP A 289 -11.93 37.97 12.31
C ASP A 289 -11.17 37.71 11.01
N LEU A 290 -9.83 37.73 11.05
CA LEU A 290 -9.02 37.45 9.87
C LEU A 290 -9.39 36.08 9.26
N PRO A 291 -9.49 35.96 7.92
CA PRO A 291 -9.86 34.71 7.25
C PRO A 291 -8.68 33.72 7.18
N VAL A 292 -8.12 33.38 8.34
CA VAL A 292 -6.96 32.52 8.51
C VAL A 292 -7.36 31.05 8.56
N SER A 293 -6.64 30.24 7.80
CA SER A 293 -6.68 28.77 7.84
C SER A 293 -5.29 28.20 8.02
N PHE A 294 -5.16 27.15 8.83
CA PHE A 294 -3.92 26.38 8.94
C PHE A 294 -3.99 25.13 8.08
N VAL A 295 -2.95 24.83 7.32
CA VAL A 295 -2.91 23.60 6.52
C VAL A 295 -1.78 22.70 7.03
N GLY A 296 -2.16 21.60 7.69
CA GLY A 296 -1.22 20.58 8.15
C GLY A 296 -0.83 19.63 7.02
N LEU A 297 0.46 19.32 6.90
CA LEU A 297 1.03 18.59 5.76
C LEU A 297 1.79 17.34 6.24
N PRO A 298 1.10 16.40 6.93
CA PRO A 298 1.76 15.39 7.74
C PRO A 298 2.63 14.40 6.95
N THR A 299 2.35 14.15 5.68
CA THR A 299 3.18 13.33 4.80
C THR A 299 4.59 13.89 4.65
N SER A 300 4.71 15.20 4.42
CA SER A 300 5.99 15.90 4.32
C SER A 300 6.59 16.18 5.70
N ASP A 301 5.78 16.67 6.63
CA ASP A 301 6.23 17.08 7.96
C ASP A 301 6.86 15.93 8.73
N LEU A 302 6.21 14.76 8.77
CA LEU A 302 6.73 13.59 9.51
C LEU A 302 8.01 13.03 8.90
N TYR A 303 8.21 13.19 7.59
CA TYR A 303 9.42 12.74 6.91
C TYR A 303 10.61 13.69 7.18
N MET A 304 10.33 14.99 7.28
CA MET A 304 11.33 16.05 7.42
C MET A 304 11.65 16.40 8.88
N MET A 305 10.69 16.28 9.79
CA MET A 305 10.79 16.69 11.19
C MET A 305 10.96 15.49 12.14
N GLY A 306 11.44 15.76 13.36
CA GLY A 306 11.53 14.73 14.41
C GLY A 306 12.55 13.62 14.12
N ARG A 307 13.51 13.84 13.22
CA ARG A 307 14.60 12.90 12.92
C ARG A 307 15.47 12.67 14.16
N PRO A 308 15.90 11.42 14.44
CA PRO A 308 16.78 11.15 15.57
C PRO A 308 18.17 11.76 15.30
N GLU A 309 18.73 12.43 16.30
CA GLU A 309 20.16 12.71 16.32
C GLU A 309 20.93 11.39 16.44
N GLN A 310 22.14 11.33 15.87
CA GLN A 310 22.96 10.09 15.78
C GLN A 310 23.11 9.36 17.13
N ASP A 311 23.12 10.09 18.25
CA ASP A 311 23.31 9.54 19.60
C ASP A 311 22.05 9.57 20.48
N SER A 312 20.90 9.99 19.94
CA SER A 312 19.66 10.12 20.70
C SER A 312 18.83 8.84 20.67
N GLY A 313 18.73 8.16 21.81
CA GLY A 313 17.92 6.95 21.97
C GLY A 313 16.41 7.19 21.96
N GLY A 314 15.83 7.64 20.83
CA GLY A 314 14.42 7.55 20.42
C GLY A 314 13.27 8.06 21.33
N GLY A 315 13.50 8.34 22.62
CA GLY A 315 12.48 8.34 23.67
C GLY A 315 11.65 9.61 23.85
N HIS A 316 12.04 10.74 23.26
CA HIS A 316 11.35 12.03 23.43
C HIS A 316 11.20 12.81 22.13
N ARG A 317 10.57 12.19 21.12
CA ARG A 317 10.32 12.83 19.82
C ARG A 317 8.89 13.28 19.70
N VAL A 318 8.69 14.56 19.40
CA VAL A 318 7.40 15.06 18.92
C VAL A 318 7.22 14.62 17.47
N ARG A 319 5.96 14.40 17.05
CA ARG A 319 5.63 13.96 15.68
C ARG A 319 6.13 14.95 14.63
N GLY A 320 6.08 16.25 14.92
CA GLY A 320 6.63 17.28 14.05
C GLY A 320 5.67 17.81 12.99
N THR A 321 4.35 17.64 13.20
CA THR A 321 3.28 18.20 12.36
C THR A 321 2.19 18.84 13.23
N LEU A 322 1.34 19.68 12.63
CA LEU A 322 0.20 20.31 13.32
C LEU A 322 -0.80 19.27 13.85
N GLN A 323 -1.32 19.51 15.05
CA GLN A 323 -2.38 18.72 15.67
C GLN A 323 -3.76 19.16 15.17
N VAL A 324 -4.02 19.00 13.87
CA VAL A 324 -5.16 19.59 13.15
C VAL A 324 -6.52 19.33 13.83
N PRO A 325 -6.90 18.08 14.19
CA PRO A 325 -8.17 17.85 14.87
C PRO A 325 -8.27 18.59 16.23
N GLN A 326 -7.18 18.68 16.98
CA GLN A 326 -7.15 19.40 18.26
C GLN A 326 -7.28 20.91 18.07
N MET A 327 -6.61 21.48 17.07
CA MET A 327 -6.73 22.91 16.73
C MET A 327 -8.19 23.29 16.43
N ILE A 328 -8.90 22.42 15.71
CA ILE A 328 -10.32 22.62 15.37
C ILE A 328 -11.18 22.45 16.62
N GLN A 329 -11.09 21.28 17.27
CA GLN A 329 -12.06 20.88 18.29
C GLN A 329 -11.86 21.57 19.64
N LYS A 330 -10.60 21.86 20.02
CA LYS A 330 -10.26 22.46 21.32
C LYS A 330 -10.05 23.97 21.24
N HIS A 331 -9.45 24.46 20.16
CA HIS A 331 -9.02 25.86 20.04
C HIS A 331 -9.90 26.69 19.10
N GLY A 332 -10.87 26.08 18.40
CA GLY A 332 -11.78 26.79 17.51
C GLY A 332 -11.08 27.49 16.35
N LEU A 333 -9.92 26.97 15.94
CA LEU A 333 -9.16 27.45 14.78
C LEU A 333 -9.67 26.76 13.52
N ASN A 334 -9.64 27.45 12.38
CA ASN A 334 -9.86 26.77 11.10
C ASN A 334 -8.58 26.07 10.65
N ALA A 335 -8.67 24.78 10.35
CA ALA A 335 -7.55 24.01 9.84
C ALA A 335 -8.01 22.95 8.83
N ALA A 336 -7.09 22.54 7.97
CA ALA A 336 -7.28 21.54 6.92
C ALA A 336 -6.03 20.65 6.79
N LEU A 337 -6.14 19.58 6.00
CA LEU A 337 -5.04 18.66 5.69
C LEU A 337 -4.72 18.73 4.20
N GLY A 338 -3.42 18.72 3.86
CA GLY A 338 -2.94 18.71 2.47
C GLY A 338 -1.87 17.66 2.24
N ILE A 339 -1.76 17.18 0.99
CA ILE A 339 -0.75 16.20 0.57
C ILE A 339 0.64 16.83 0.45
N ASN A 340 0.69 18.11 0.04
CA ASN A 340 1.90 18.86 -0.24
C ASN A 340 2.70 18.32 -1.45
N ASN A 341 3.51 17.30 -1.22
CA ASN A 341 4.47 16.76 -2.18
C ASN A 341 4.11 15.33 -2.55
N VAL A 342 4.28 14.98 -3.83
CA VAL A 342 4.07 13.62 -4.35
C VAL A 342 5.33 13.20 -5.11
N GLY A 343 6.03 12.18 -4.61
CA GLY A 343 7.15 11.53 -5.32
C GLY A 343 8.37 12.42 -5.57
N ASN A 344 8.78 13.23 -4.59
CA ASN A 344 9.96 14.10 -4.70
C ASN A 344 10.87 14.02 -3.45
N ALA A 345 11.97 14.76 -3.43
CA ALA A 345 12.96 14.64 -2.35
C ALA A 345 12.44 15.11 -0.97
N PHE A 346 11.42 15.97 -0.93
CA PHE A 346 10.75 16.39 0.31
C PHE A 346 9.70 15.38 0.79
N THR A 347 9.19 14.52 -0.09
CA THR A 347 8.24 13.44 0.24
C THR A 347 8.37 12.33 -0.81
N PRO A 348 9.24 11.32 -0.57
CA PRO A 348 9.63 10.36 -1.60
C PRO A 348 8.54 9.34 -1.95
N HIS A 349 7.54 9.21 -1.09
CA HIS A 349 6.47 8.24 -1.16
C HIS A 349 5.14 8.93 -0.87
N GLY A 350 4.05 8.42 -1.44
CA GLY A 350 2.71 8.94 -1.18
C GLY A 350 1.85 8.91 -2.42
N SER A 351 0.54 8.73 -2.23
CA SER A 351 -0.47 8.94 -3.27
C SER A 351 -0.92 10.41 -3.27
N CYS A 352 -1.58 10.81 -4.35
CA CYS A 352 -2.32 12.07 -4.40
C CYS A 352 -3.75 11.95 -3.82
N ASP A 353 -4.06 10.89 -3.06
CA ASP A 353 -5.41 10.65 -2.50
C ASP A 353 -5.61 11.37 -1.14
N PRO A 354 -6.50 12.39 -1.06
CA PRO A 354 -6.80 13.04 0.21
C PRO A 354 -7.50 12.13 1.23
N LEU A 355 -8.23 11.08 0.81
CA LEU A 355 -8.88 10.17 1.76
C LEU A 355 -7.88 9.24 2.42
N SER A 356 -6.86 8.79 1.69
CA SER A 356 -5.70 8.12 2.28
C SER A 356 -5.02 9.00 3.34
N LEU A 357 -4.91 10.31 3.11
CA LEU A 357 -4.39 11.26 4.10
C LEU A 357 -5.31 11.38 5.33
N ALA A 358 -6.62 11.50 5.12
CA ALA A 358 -7.59 11.53 6.22
C ALA A 358 -7.54 10.23 7.04
N SER A 359 -7.43 9.08 6.39
CA SER A 359 -7.24 7.77 7.03
C SER A 359 -5.96 7.71 7.86
N PHE A 360 -4.84 8.16 7.28
CA PHE A 360 -3.57 8.26 7.99
C PHE A 360 -3.68 9.13 9.25
N GLY A 361 -4.50 10.19 9.18
CA GLY A 361 -4.86 11.06 10.30
C GLY A 361 -5.41 10.34 11.53
N VAL A 362 -6.10 9.20 11.38
CA VAL A 362 -6.67 8.44 12.51
C VAL A 362 -5.57 7.96 13.45
N GLY A 363 -4.59 7.23 12.92
CA GLY A 363 -3.45 6.75 13.70
C GLY A 363 -2.53 7.89 14.13
N LEU A 364 -2.35 8.89 13.25
CA LEU A 364 -1.47 10.01 13.50
C LEU A 364 -1.97 10.95 14.60
N TYR A 365 -3.27 11.16 14.74
CA TYR A 365 -3.83 12.09 15.72
C TYR A 365 -4.54 11.38 16.88
N HIS A 366 -4.58 10.04 16.87
CA HIS A 366 -5.42 9.23 17.76
C HIS A 366 -6.90 9.61 17.66
N ALA A 367 -7.35 9.89 16.44
CA ALA A 367 -8.64 10.48 16.11
C ALA A 367 -9.60 9.37 15.65
N GLY A 368 -10.13 8.60 16.61
CA GLY A 368 -10.88 7.36 16.36
C GLY A 368 -12.39 7.42 16.58
N THR A 369 -12.95 8.59 16.93
CA THR A 369 -14.40 8.76 17.15
C THR A 369 -15.16 9.06 15.84
N GLU A 370 -16.49 9.02 15.87
CA GLU A 370 -17.33 9.45 14.73
C GLU A 370 -17.08 10.89 14.33
N LYS A 371 -17.09 11.78 15.34
CA LYS A 371 -16.77 13.19 15.17
C LYS A 371 -15.36 13.41 14.61
N ASP A 372 -14.40 12.61 15.03
CA ASP A 372 -13.04 12.68 14.48
C ASP A 372 -13.00 12.34 12.98
N ALA A 373 -13.72 11.28 12.58
CA ALA A 373 -13.81 10.89 11.17
C ALA A 373 -14.49 11.97 10.32
N GLU A 374 -15.54 12.62 10.84
CA GLU A 374 -16.18 13.77 10.21
C GLU A 374 -15.21 14.95 10.07
N VAL A 375 -14.51 15.32 11.14
CA VAL A 375 -13.51 16.40 11.11
C VAL A 375 -12.40 16.09 10.11
N LEU A 376 -11.90 14.86 10.05
CA LEU A 376 -10.87 14.45 9.10
C LEU A 376 -11.37 14.53 7.65
N LEU A 377 -12.62 14.13 7.37
CA LEU A 377 -13.24 14.31 6.05
C LEU A 377 -13.40 15.80 5.70
N GLN A 378 -13.87 16.62 6.63
CA GLN A 378 -13.97 18.07 6.45
C GLN A 378 -12.60 18.68 6.09
N CYS A 379 -11.53 18.23 6.77
CA CYS A 379 -10.17 18.72 6.56
C CYS A 379 -9.64 18.49 5.14
N VAL A 380 -10.17 17.51 4.41
CA VAL A 380 -9.79 17.21 3.01
C VAL A 380 -10.91 17.55 2.01
N SER A 381 -11.97 18.21 2.48
CA SER A 381 -13.12 18.62 1.67
C SER A 381 -13.54 20.07 2.00
N SER A 382 -14.58 20.28 2.81
CA SER A 382 -15.20 21.60 3.03
C SER A 382 -14.23 22.62 3.64
N ARG A 383 -13.44 22.24 4.65
CA ARG A 383 -12.41 23.12 5.25
C ARG A 383 -11.26 23.40 4.30
N ALA A 384 -10.87 22.41 3.49
CA ALA A 384 -9.85 22.59 2.46
C ALA A 384 -10.32 23.57 1.37
N LYS A 385 -11.57 23.46 0.91
CA LYS A 385 -12.18 24.41 -0.04
C LYS A 385 -12.27 25.83 0.53
N PHE A 386 -12.63 25.96 1.81
CA PHE A 386 -12.64 27.25 2.48
C PHE A 386 -11.22 27.84 2.60
N ALA A 387 -10.21 27.04 2.94
CA ALA A 387 -8.83 27.50 3.06
C ALA A 387 -8.34 28.16 1.75
N ILE A 388 -8.71 27.59 0.61
CA ILE A 388 -8.34 28.13 -0.70
C ILE A 388 -9.28 29.24 -1.22
N GLY A 389 -10.38 29.52 -0.51
CA GLY A 389 -11.38 30.51 -0.90
C GLY A 389 -12.37 30.06 -1.97
N ALA A 390 -12.48 28.75 -2.24
CA ALA A 390 -13.46 28.19 -3.17
C ALA A 390 -14.89 28.16 -2.59
N THR A 391 -15.02 28.32 -1.27
CA THR A 391 -16.30 28.56 -0.58
C THR A 391 -16.09 29.54 0.56
N HIS A 392 -17.11 30.33 0.87
CA HIS A 392 -17.12 31.26 2.01
C HIS A 392 -17.94 30.74 3.20
N SER A 393 -18.58 29.57 3.06
CA SER A 393 -19.35 28.95 4.13
C SER A 393 -18.44 28.50 5.27
N ARG A 394 -18.77 28.94 6.50
CA ARG A 394 -18.09 28.53 7.75
C ARG A 394 -18.80 27.38 8.47
N ALA A 395 -19.89 26.85 7.91
CA ALA A 395 -20.60 25.72 8.51
C ALA A 395 -19.77 24.43 8.42
N PHE A 396 -18.94 24.30 7.38
CA PHE A 396 -18.09 23.13 7.09
C PHE A 396 -18.84 21.79 7.08
N ASP A 397 -20.16 21.81 6.97
CA ASP A 397 -21.00 20.63 7.01
C ASP A 397 -20.59 19.64 5.90
N THR A 398 -20.71 18.37 6.24
CA THR A 398 -20.55 17.26 5.29
C THR A 398 -21.87 16.87 4.63
N ASP A 399 -22.97 17.49 5.06
CA ASP A 399 -24.32 17.30 4.54
C ASP A 399 -24.50 18.02 3.20
N PHE A 400 -25.54 17.60 2.47
CA PHE A 400 -25.94 18.17 1.19
C PHE A 400 -27.19 19.04 1.37
N ALA A 401 -27.18 20.24 0.80
CA ALA A 401 -28.34 21.12 0.74
C ALA A 401 -28.88 21.27 -0.68
N ILE A 402 -30.16 21.61 -0.77
CA ILE A 402 -30.79 21.98 -2.04
C ILE A 402 -30.17 23.29 -2.53
N GLY A 403 -29.78 23.33 -3.80
CA GLY A 403 -29.08 24.46 -4.42
C GLY A 403 -27.56 24.40 -4.28
N ASP A 404 -27.00 23.42 -3.55
CA ASP A 404 -25.55 23.19 -3.57
C ASP A 404 -25.12 22.67 -4.94
N PRO A 405 -23.90 23.00 -5.41
CA PRO A 405 -23.33 22.37 -6.59
C PRO A 405 -23.26 20.85 -6.42
N ALA A 406 -23.58 20.10 -7.49
CA ALA A 406 -23.54 18.64 -7.53
C ALA A 406 -22.10 18.07 -7.59
N ASN A 407 -21.28 18.47 -6.61
CA ASN A 407 -19.86 18.17 -6.50
C ASN A 407 -19.62 17.19 -5.34
N PHE A 408 -19.71 15.89 -5.64
CA PHE A 408 -19.55 14.82 -4.65
C PHE A 408 -18.86 13.57 -5.21
N VAL A 409 -18.36 12.74 -4.31
CA VAL A 409 -17.79 11.42 -4.62
C VAL A 409 -18.80 10.36 -4.26
N VAL A 410 -19.00 9.40 -5.16
CA VAL A 410 -19.88 8.25 -4.95
C VAL A 410 -19.03 7.02 -4.64
N PHE A 411 -19.24 6.43 -3.49
CA PHE A 411 -18.64 5.16 -3.07
C PHE A 411 -19.65 4.03 -3.22
N GLY A 412 -19.18 2.87 -3.71
CA GLY A 412 -20.02 1.69 -3.93
C GLY A 412 -20.03 1.26 -5.40
N ASN A 413 -20.15 -0.05 -5.65
CA ASN A 413 -20.03 -0.62 -6.99
C ASN A 413 -21.39 -0.64 -7.70
N LYS A 414 -21.43 -0.26 -8.99
CA LYS A 414 -22.67 -0.26 -9.80
C LYS A 414 -23.27 -1.66 -10.00
N SER A 415 -22.52 -2.74 -9.71
CA SER A 415 -22.92 -4.14 -9.92
C SER A 415 -23.11 -4.95 -8.63
N ALA A 416 -22.98 -4.36 -7.44
CA ALA A 416 -23.09 -5.11 -6.19
C ALA A 416 -24.56 -5.43 -5.87
N SER A 417 -25.02 -6.61 -6.26
CA SER A 417 -26.40 -7.11 -6.06
C SER A 417 -26.79 -7.40 -4.60
N SER A 418 -25.95 -7.08 -3.62
CA SER A 418 -26.32 -7.10 -2.20
C SER A 418 -25.42 -6.18 -1.38
N ALA A 419 -25.96 -5.63 -0.29
CA ALA A 419 -25.20 -4.92 0.74
C ALA A 419 -24.14 -5.87 1.34
N SER A 420 -22.87 -5.62 1.02
CA SER A 420 -21.72 -6.30 1.64
C SER A 420 -21.39 -5.61 2.96
N PHE A 421 -20.83 -6.32 3.95
CA PHE A 421 -20.28 -5.70 5.16
C PHE A 421 -19.12 -4.71 4.86
N ARG A 422 -18.62 -4.72 3.61
CA ARG A 422 -17.61 -3.79 3.08
C ARG A 422 -18.21 -2.61 2.33
N SER A 423 -19.52 -2.59 2.09
CA SER A 423 -20.19 -1.46 1.46
C SER A 423 -20.19 -0.29 2.43
N ARG A 424 -19.74 0.87 1.96
CA ARG A 424 -19.64 2.08 2.78
C ARG A 424 -21.05 2.62 3.02
N THR A 425 -21.36 2.90 4.28
CA THR A 425 -22.63 3.42 4.81
C THR A 425 -22.42 4.66 5.69
N SER A 426 -21.18 4.94 6.09
CA SER A 426 -20.84 6.11 6.90
C SER A 426 -19.40 6.61 6.67
N THR A 427 -19.13 7.84 7.12
CA THR A 427 -17.81 8.48 7.08
C THR A 427 -16.73 7.67 7.79
N GLN A 428 -17.08 6.94 8.87
CA GLN A 428 -16.16 6.08 9.62
C GLN A 428 -15.62 4.89 8.82
N GLU A 429 -16.27 4.51 7.72
CA GLU A 429 -15.91 3.35 6.88
C GLU A 429 -15.02 3.73 5.69
N LEU A 430 -14.87 5.03 5.39
CA LEU A 430 -13.94 5.56 4.38
C LEU A 430 -12.44 5.25 4.63
N PRO A 431 -11.91 5.21 5.87
CA PRO A 431 -10.47 5.11 6.10
C PRO A 431 -9.90 3.67 6.13
N PHE A 432 -10.69 2.62 5.99
CA PHE A 432 -10.24 1.25 6.33
C PHE A 432 -9.85 0.31 5.19
N ALA A 433 -9.65 0.76 3.96
CA ALA A 433 -9.17 -0.12 2.89
C ALA A 433 -8.28 0.62 1.87
N ASP A 434 -7.01 0.20 1.77
CA ASP A 434 -6.27 -0.06 0.51
C ASP A 434 -4.73 -0.14 0.65
N TYR A 435 -4.21 -0.76 1.72
CA TYR A 435 -2.74 -0.82 1.89
C TYR A 435 -2.01 -2.01 1.24
N VAL A 436 -2.69 -2.91 0.49
CA VAL A 436 -1.98 -4.08 -0.10
C VAL A 436 -2.41 -4.51 -1.51
N HIS A 437 -3.33 -3.81 -2.17
CA HIS A 437 -3.89 -4.17 -3.49
C HIS A 437 -4.30 -5.65 -3.63
N PHE A 438 -4.68 -6.33 -2.54
CA PHE A 438 -5.28 -7.66 -2.64
C PHE A 438 -6.75 -7.53 -3.03
N THR A 439 -7.01 -7.16 -4.29
CA THR A 439 -8.32 -6.80 -4.82
C THR A 439 -9.40 -7.84 -4.53
N THR A 440 -9.04 -9.13 -4.53
CA THR A 440 -10.00 -10.23 -4.32
C THR A 440 -9.92 -10.90 -2.95
N LEU A 441 -8.89 -10.62 -2.12
CA LEU A 441 -8.83 -11.10 -0.73
C LEU A 441 -10.07 -10.70 0.08
N PRO A 442 -10.64 -9.50 -0.09
CA PRO A 442 -11.91 -9.13 0.49
C PRO A 442 -13.04 -10.14 0.34
N LEU A 443 -13.13 -10.75 -0.83
CA LEU A 443 -14.13 -11.75 -1.17
C LEU A 443 -13.83 -13.07 -0.46
N HIS A 444 -12.55 -13.40 -0.30
CA HIS A 444 -12.07 -14.71 0.17
C HIS A 444 -11.54 -14.76 1.61
N ILE A 445 -11.63 -13.65 2.35
CA ILE A 445 -11.03 -13.56 3.69
C ILE A 445 -11.66 -14.57 4.66
N HIS A 446 -12.93 -14.88 4.47
CA HIS A 446 -13.67 -15.80 5.31
C HIS A 446 -13.22 -17.25 5.10
N GLU A 447 -12.86 -17.65 3.87
CA GLU A 447 -12.23 -18.94 3.57
C GLU A 447 -10.83 -19.02 4.16
N VAL A 448 -10.03 -17.95 4.07
CA VAL A 448 -8.67 -17.92 4.66
C VAL A 448 -8.75 -18.12 6.18
N VAL A 449 -9.58 -17.33 6.86
CA VAL A 449 -9.75 -17.41 8.33
C VAL A 449 -10.38 -18.74 8.72
N GLY A 450 -11.43 -19.17 8.02
CA GLY A 450 -12.11 -20.45 8.28
C GLY A 450 -11.19 -21.65 8.10
N SER A 451 -10.37 -21.66 7.05
CA SER A 451 -9.35 -22.68 6.79
C SER A 451 -8.28 -22.71 7.88
N PHE A 452 -7.71 -21.56 8.24
CA PHE A 452 -6.71 -21.45 9.31
C PHE A 452 -7.25 -21.96 10.66
N LEU A 453 -8.44 -21.51 11.05
CA LEU A 453 -9.09 -21.95 12.30
C LEU A 453 -9.46 -23.43 12.24
N GLY A 454 -9.95 -23.91 11.10
CA GLY A 454 -10.28 -25.31 10.87
C GLY A 454 -9.07 -26.23 11.06
N TYR A 455 -7.94 -25.92 10.42
CA TYR A 455 -6.72 -26.72 10.59
C TYR A 455 -6.09 -26.58 11.97
N THR A 456 -6.22 -25.42 12.61
CA THR A 456 -5.85 -25.24 14.03
C THR A 456 -6.69 -26.15 14.93
N PHE A 457 -8.01 -26.21 14.73
CA PHE A 457 -8.90 -27.10 15.45
C PHE A 457 -8.58 -28.59 15.19
N ILE A 458 -8.32 -28.95 13.93
CA ILE A 458 -7.92 -30.31 13.59
C ILE A 458 -6.62 -30.67 14.33
N HIS A 459 -5.63 -29.78 14.34
CA HIS A 459 -4.36 -30.02 14.99
C HIS A 459 -4.47 -30.17 16.51
N LEU A 460 -5.18 -29.24 17.17
CA LEU A 460 -5.20 -29.15 18.63
C LEU A 460 -6.23 -30.10 19.28
N VAL A 461 -7.32 -30.41 18.57
CA VAL A 461 -8.45 -31.16 19.14
C VAL A 461 -8.67 -32.47 18.39
N LEU A 462 -8.96 -32.40 17.08
CA LEU A 462 -9.46 -33.56 16.36
C LEU A 462 -8.38 -34.66 16.21
N ALA A 463 -7.17 -34.30 15.78
CA ALA A 463 -6.08 -35.23 15.54
C ALA A 463 -5.66 -35.96 16.84
N PRO A 464 -5.47 -35.30 17.99
CA PRO A 464 -5.20 -35.99 19.25
C PRO A 464 -6.35 -36.90 19.71
N VAL A 465 -7.61 -36.48 19.56
CA VAL A 465 -8.78 -37.27 19.98
C VAL A 465 -8.93 -38.52 19.12
N ILE A 466 -8.91 -38.36 17.80
CA ILE A 466 -9.02 -39.48 16.85
C ILE A 466 -7.83 -40.43 17.02
N SER A 467 -6.60 -39.91 17.13
CA SER A 467 -5.40 -40.74 17.24
C SER A 467 -5.38 -41.55 18.55
N LYS A 468 -5.85 -40.97 19.66
CA LYS A 468 -6.05 -41.72 20.92
C LYS A 468 -7.11 -42.81 20.79
N ARG A 469 -8.16 -42.58 20.00
CA ARG A 469 -9.25 -43.56 19.83
C ARG A 469 -8.85 -44.71 18.90
N LEU A 470 -8.21 -44.41 17.78
CA LEU A 470 -7.81 -45.41 16.78
C LEU A 470 -6.54 -46.15 17.18
N PHE A 471 -5.59 -45.47 17.83
CA PHE A 471 -4.28 -46.02 18.18
C PHE A 471 -3.92 -45.78 19.66
N PRO A 472 -4.77 -46.20 20.62
CA PRO A 472 -4.63 -45.85 22.04
C PRO A 472 -3.27 -46.25 22.63
N VAL A 473 -2.77 -47.43 22.25
CA VAL A 473 -1.51 -47.98 22.78
C VAL A 473 -0.28 -47.31 22.16
N LYS A 474 -0.29 -47.05 20.85
CA LYS A 474 0.87 -46.50 20.12
C LYS A 474 0.98 -45.00 20.33
N TYR A 475 -0.09 -44.26 20.10
CA TYR A 475 -0.09 -42.81 20.19
C TYR A 475 0.22 -42.33 21.63
N ALA A 476 -0.32 -42.99 22.66
CA ALA A 476 -0.05 -42.61 24.06
C ALA A 476 1.44 -42.66 24.42
N LYS A 477 2.18 -43.64 23.87
CA LYS A 477 3.62 -43.87 24.13
C LYS A 477 4.55 -42.91 23.38
N LEU A 478 4.05 -42.10 22.44
CA LEU A 478 4.86 -41.14 21.71
C LEU A 478 5.30 -39.97 22.61
N SER A 479 6.53 -39.49 22.42
CA SER A 479 7.03 -38.25 23.01
C SER A 479 6.25 -37.03 22.49
N LYS A 480 6.34 -35.89 23.19
CA LYS A 480 5.62 -34.67 22.82
C LYS A 480 5.91 -34.23 21.37
N GLU A 481 7.17 -34.22 20.97
CA GLU A 481 7.59 -33.87 19.60
C GLU A 481 7.06 -34.86 18.55
N ARG A 482 7.05 -36.16 18.87
CA ARG A 482 6.52 -37.18 17.96
C ARG A 482 5.00 -37.13 17.84
N LYS A 483 4.29 -36.72 18.90
CA LYS A 483 2.84 -36.45 18.87
C LYS A 483 2.53 -35.24 17.98
N ILE A 484 3.27 -34.14 18.13
CA ILE A 484 3.13 -32.97 17.25
C ILE A 484 3.33 -33.38 15.79
N ASN A 485 4.41 -34.12 15.49
CA ASN A 485 4.68 -34.58 14.13
C ASN A 485 3.56 -35.51 13.59
N TRP A 486 3.06 -36.42 14.44
CA TRP A 486 1.91 -37.27 14.11
C TRP A 486 0.66 -36.46 13.78
N ASP A 487 0.31 -35.48 14.63
CA ASP A 487 -0.88 -34.67 14.47
C ASP A 487 -0.79 -33.76 13.24
N VAL A 488 0.41 -33.28 12.89
CA VAL A 488 0.67 -32.56 11.63
C VAL A 488 0.42 -33.45 10.41
N HIS A 489 0.81 -34.73 10.44
CA HIS A 489 0.50 -35.67 9.34
C HIS A 489 -1.01 -35.93 9.21
N VAL A 490 -1.77 -35.90 10.32
CA VAL A 490 -3.24 -35.98 10.27
C VAL A 490 -3.82 -34.71 9.62
N VAL A 491 -3.37 -33.52 10.01
CA VAL A 491 -3.82 -32.25 9.42
C VAL A 491 -3.51 -32.22 7.92
N SER A 492 -2.29 -32.55 7.52
CA SER A 492 -1.85 -32.61 6.13
C SER A 492 -2.66 -33.65 5.32
N LEU A 493 -3.01 -34.79 5.91
CA LEU A 493 -3.87 -35.78 5.25
C LEU A 493 -5.29 -35.24 5.02
N CYS A 494 -5.88 -34.60 6.04
CA CYS A 494 -7.19 -33.96 5.90
C CYS A 494 -7.17 -32.86 4.84
N GLN A 495 -6.17 -31.98 4.88
CA GLN A 495 -6.02 -30.90 3.91
C GLN A 495 -5.91 -31.45 2.50
N SER A 496 -5.01 -32.41 2.28
CA SER A 496 -4.68 -32.84 0.92
C SER A 496 -5.82 -33.60 0.28
N VAL A 497 -6.62 -34.34 1.05
CA VAL A 497 -7.84 -34.96 0.54
C VAL A 497 -8.89 -33.90 0.19
N VAL A 498 -9.16 -32.95 1.09
CA VAL A 498 -10.20 -31.93 0.89
C VAL A 498 -9.86 -30.99 -0.26
N ILE A 499 -8.69 -30.36 -0.22
CA ILE A 499 -8.33 -29.31 -1.19
C ILE A 499 -8.20 -29.87 -2.61
N ASN A 500 -7.65 -31.09 -2.77
CA ASN A 500 -7.51 -31.68 -4.10
C ASN A 500 -8.86 -32.10 -4.67
N SER A 501 -9.77 -32.61 -3.83
CA SER A 501 -11.13 -32.95 -4.26
C SER A 501 -11.86 -31.71 -4.76
N LEU A 502 -11.78 -30.61 -4.01
CA LEU A 502 -12.39 -29.34 -4.38
C LEU A 502 -11.71 -28.73 -5.61
N ALA A 503 -10.38 -28.74 -5.69
CA ALA A 503 -9.65 -28.20 -6.84
C ALA A 503 -9.96 -28.97 -8.12
N LEU A 504 -9.99 -30.31 -8.08
CA LEU A 504 -10.38 -31.13 -9.22
C LEU A 504 -11.84 -30.90 -9.61
N TRP A 505 -12.73 -30.74 -8.63
CA TRP A 505 -14.13 -30.41 -8.88
C TRP A 505 -14.25 -29.05 -9.58
N VAL A 506 -13.63 -28.00 -9.06
CA VAL A 506 -13.59 -26.67 -9.69
C VAL A 506 -13.01 -26.76 -11.09
N MET A 507 -11.88 -27.43 -11.28
CA MET A 507 -11.28 -27.61 -12.61
C MET A 507 -12.19 -28.36 -13.59
N TRP A 508 -13.08 -29.21 -13.09
CA TRP A 508 -14.03 -29.97 -13.89
C TRP A 508 -15.35 -29.24 -14.13
N THR A 509 -15.81 -28.36 -13.24
CA THR A 509 -17.13 -27.71 -13.34
C THR A 509 -17.07 -26.25 -13.77
N ASP A 510 -15.95 -25.58 -13.55
CA ASP A 510 -15.77 -24.17 -13.87
C ASP A 510 -15.42 -24.02 -15.36
N GLU A 511 -16.46 -23.85 -16.19
CA GLU A 511 -16.31 -23.68 -17.64
C GLU A 511 -15.61 -22.37 -18.01
N GLU A 512 -15.79 -21.31 -17.23
CA GLU A 512 -15.10 -20.01 -17.40
C GLU A 512 -13.60 -20.21 -17.27
N ARG A 513 -13.15 -20.91 -16.22
CA ARG A 513 -11.74 -21.24 -16.02
C ARG A 513 -11.19 -22.13 -17.15
N LYS A 514 -11.96 -23.11 -17.63
CA LYS A 514 -11.51 -24.02 -18.71
C LYS A 514 -11.27 -23.28 -20.02
N GLY A 515 -12.07 -22.27 -20.32
CA GLY A 515 -11.99 -21.47 -21.54
C GLY A 515 -10.85 -20.45 -21.58
N MET A 516 -10.13 -20.24 -20.48
CA MET A 516 -9.17 -19.13 -20.35
C MET A 516 -8.00 -19.21 -21.34
N ASP A 517 -7.84 -18.14 -22.14
CA ASP A 517 -6.63 -17.90 -22.93
C ASP A 517 -5.44 -17.47 -22.04
N TRP A 518 -4.30 -17.13 -22.64
CA TRP A 518 -3.10 -16.78 -21.86
C TRP A 518 -3.26 -15.49 -21.05
N GLN A 519 -3.98 -14.49 -21.57
CA GLN A 519 -4.20 -13.22 -20.87
C GLN A 519 -5.12 -13.46 -19.67
N GLN A 520 -6.22 -14.17 -19.89
CA GLN A 520 -7.17 -14.53 -18.85
C GLN A 520 -6.56 -15.44 -17.78
N ARG A 521 -5.57 -16.27 -18.11
CA ARG A 521 -4.83 -17.03 -17.10
C ARG A 521 -3.93 -16.17 -16.21
N VAL A 522 -3.49 -15.01 -16.70
CA VAL A 522 -2.67 -14.06 -15.93
C VAL A 522 -3.54 -13.09 -15.13
N TRP A 523 -4.50 -12.41 -15.74
CA TRP A 523 -5.26 -11.36 -15.06
C TRP A 523 -6.69 -11.76 -14.68
N GLY A 524 -7.20 -12.83 -15.29
CA GLY A 524 -8.57 -13.29 -15.09
C GLY A 524 -8.79 -13.91 -13.72
N TYR A 525 -10.05 -13.88 -13.31
CA TYR A 525 -10.52 -14.33 -12.01
C TYR A 525 -11.82 -15.11 -12.16
N THR A 526 -11.93 -16.19 -11.39
CA THR A 526 -13.18 -16.94 -11.20
C THR A 526 -13.41 -17.16 -9.72
N GLY A 527 -14.67 -17.14 -9.28
CA GLY A 527 -15.02 -17.36 -7.87
C GLY A 527 -14.54 -18.71 -7.35
N GLY A 528 -14.63 -19.75 -8.19
CA GLY A 528 -14.17 -21.10 -7.86
C GLY A 528 -12.67 -21.19 -7.60
N ALA A 529 -11.85 -20.61 -8.50
CA ALA A 529 -10.40 -20.58 -8.30
C ALA A 529 -10.00 -19.69 -7.10
N GLY A 530 -10.69 -18.57 -6.89
CA GLY A 530 -10.54 -17.72 -5.72
C GLY A 530 -10.79 -18.47 -4.40
N MET A 531 -11.85 -19.28 -4.33
CA MET A 531 -12.17 -20.09 -3.14
C MET A 531 -11.04 -21.10 -2.83
N ILE A 532 -10.54 -21.82 -3.84
CA ILE A 532 -9.43 -22.77 -3.67
C ILE A 532 -8.18 -22.05 -3.15
N GLN A 533 -7.89 -20.87 -3.67
CA GLN A 533 -6.77 -20.06 -3.24
C GLN A 533 -6.94 -19.52 -1.81
N GLY A 534 -8.16 -19.12 -1.43
CA GLY A 534 -8.55 -18.76 -0.06
C GLY A 534 -8.25 -19.88 0.93
N LEU A 535 -8.80 -21.06 0.66
CA LEU A 535 -8.61 -22.25 1.49
C LEU A 535 -7.14 -22.66 1.57
N ALA A 536 -6.41 -22.64 0.45
CA ALA A 536 -4.99 -22.95 0.40
C ALA A 536 -4.15 -21.95 1.20
N THR A 537 -4.42 -20.65 1.05
CA THR A 537 -3.71 -19.59 1.80
C THR A 537 -3.88 -19.78 3.31
N GLY A 538 -5.11 -20.02 3.78
CA GLY A 538 -5.36 -20.28 5.21
C GLY A 538 -4.58 -21.48 5.75
N TYR A 539 -4.46 -22.55 4.95
CA TYR A 539 -3.62 -23.69 5.29
C TYR A 539 -2.13 -23.34 5.33
N PHE A 540 -1.60 -22.63 4.33
CA PHE A 540 -0.16 -22.30 4.30
C PHE A 540 0.23 -21.26 5.37
N ILE A 541 -0.70 -20.42 5.83
CA ILE A 541 -0.51 -19.62 7.05
C ILE A 541 -0.33 -20.56 8.25
N TRP A 542 -1.23 -21.54 8.41
CA TRP A 542 -1.12 -22.52 9.50
C TRP A 542 0.18 -23.33 9.41
N ASP A 543 0.56 -23.79 8.22
CA ASP A 543 1.77 -24.56 7.95
C ASP A 543 3.04 -23.76 8.29
N LEU A 544 3.06 -22.47 7.91
CA LEU A 544 4.15 -21.57 8.27
C LEU A 544 4.26 -21.37 9.78
N VAL A 545 3.14 -21.13 10.47
CA VAL A 545 3.11 -20.95 11.93
C VAL A 545 3.63 -22.20 12.64
N ILE A 546 3.16 -23.39 12.26
CA ILE A 546 3.60 -24.66 12.86
C ILE A 546 5.07 -24.94 12.53
N SER A 547 5.50 -24.68 11.30
CA SER A 547 6.89 -24.85 10.86
C SER A 547 7.84 -23.92 11.62
N LEU A 548 7.46 -22.66 11.84
CA LEU A 548 8.24 -21.70 12.63
C LEU A 548 8.30 -22.10 14.12
N ALA A 549 7.15 -22.43 14.71
CA ALA A 549 7.06 -22.85 16.11
C ALA A 549 7.88 -24.12 16.40
N ASN A 550 8.09 -24.96 15.38
CA ASN A 550 8.80 -26.23 15.49
C ASN A 550 9.96 -26.33 14.49
N ALA A 551 10.65 -25.22 14.19
CA ALA A 551 11.66 -25.16 13.12
C ALA A 551 12.80 -26.19 13.31
N LYS A 552 13.19 -26.48 14.56
CA LYS A 552 14.19 -27.50 14.89
C LYS A 552 13.75 -28.92 14.54
N LEU A 553 12.44 -29.18 14.53
CA LEU A 553 11.86 -30.49 14.25
C LEU A 553 11.72 -30.73 12.75
N PHE A 554 11.25 -29.74 11.99
CA PHE A 554 10.93 -29.87 10.56
C PHE A 554 12.09 -29.47 9.64
N GLY A 555 13.01 -28.63 10.11
CA GLY A 555 14.20 -28.22 9.38
C GLY A 555 13.93 -27.15 8.30
N PRO A 556 15.01 -26.62 7.69
CA PRO A 556 14.94 -25.46 6.80
C PRO A 556 14.20 -25.73 5.48
N GLY A 557 14.21 -26.96 4.97
CA GLY A 557 13.52 -27.31 3.72
C GLY A 557 12.00 -27.18 3.81
N MET A 558 11.41 -27.58 4.94
CA MET A 558 9.97 -27.41 5.19
C MET A 558 9.59 -25.94 5.41
N LEU A 559 10.45 -25.18 6.08
CA LEU A 559 10.22 -23.74 6.24
C LEU A 559 10.27 -22.99 4.89
N ALA A 560 11.25 -23.32 4.04
CA ALA A 560 11.33 -22.75 2.69
C ALA A 560 10.10 -23.11 1.85
N HIS A 561 9.57 -24.33 1.99
CA HIS A 561 8.31 -24.75 1.38
C HIS A 561 7.13 -23.90 1.88
N ALA A 562 6.93 -23.80 3.19
CA ALA A 562 5.80 -23.07 3.78
C ALA A 562 5.80 -21.59 3.37
N VAL A 563 6.96 -20.93 3.39
CA VAL A 563 7.11 -19.53 2.95
C VAL A 563 6.80 -19.39 1.46
N SER A 564 7.40 -20.23 0.61
CA SER A 564 7.23 -20.12 -0.85
C SER A 564 5.80 -20.43 -1.27
N ALA A 565 5.16 -21.42 -0.65
CA ALA A 565 3.76 -21.76 -0.89
C ALA A 565 2.84 -20.62 -0.45
N LEU A 566 3.05 -20.05 0.74
CA LEU A 566 2.26 -18.91 1.21
C LEU A 566 2.37 -17.71 0.25
N VAL A 567 3.57 -17.40 -0.23
CA VAL A 567 3.79 -16.30 -1.20
C VAL A 567 3.02 -16.54 -2.50
N VAL A 568 3.15 -17.74 -3.08
CA VAL A 568 2.47 -18.11 -4.33
C VAL A 568 0.96 -17.97 -4.21
N PHE A 569 0.35 -18.48 -3.13
CA PHE A 569 -1.10 -18.44 -2.97
C PHE A 569 -1.63 -17.07 -2.52
N SER A 570 -0.87 -16.31 -1.72
CA SER A 570 -1.29 -14.97 -1.27
C SER A 570 -1.30 -13.94 -2.40
N PHE A 571 -0.37 -14.04 -3.35
CA PHE A 571 -0.30 -13.08 -4.46
C PHE A 571 -1.36 -13.28 -5.53
N GLY A 572 -1.98 -14.45 -5.59
CA GLY A 572 -3.13 -14.64 -6.49
C GLY A 572 -4.38 -13.84 -6.09
N PHE A 573 -4.39 -13.14 -4.95
CA PHE A 573 -5.46 -12.20 -4.60
C PHE A 573 -5.33 -10.84 -5.29
N ARG A 574 -4.22 -10.62 -5.99
CA ARG A 574 -4.07 -9.59 -7.02
C ARG A 574 -4.64 -10.13 -8.34
N PRO A 575 -4.91 -9.29 -9.35
CA PRO A 575 -5.19 -9.77 -10.72
C PRO A 575 -3.93 -10.37 -11.36
N PHE A 576 -3.47 -11.47 -10.79
CA PHE A 576 -2.21 -12.10 -11.13
C PHE A 576 -2.28 -13.60 -10.86
N VAL A 577 -2.26 -14.39 -11.94
CA VAL A 577 -2.15 -15.85 -12.00
C VAL A 577 -3.15 -16.65 -11.14
N ASN A 578 -4.35 -16.11 -10.88
CA ASN A 578 -5.39 -16.80 -10.08
C ASN A 578 -5.76 -18.18 -10.65
N PHE A 579 -5.79 -18.32 -11.98
CA PHE A 579 -6.00 -19.60 -12.68
C PHE A 579 -5.10 -20.73 -12.15
N TYR A 580 -3.87 -20.39 -11.79
CA TYR A 580 -2.84 -21.34 -11.39
C TYR A 580 -2.98 -21.82 -9.95
N GLY A 581 -3.82 -21.17 -9.12
CA GLY A 581 -4.11 -21.62 -7.76
C GLY A 581 -4.63 -23.07 -7.73
N CYS A 582 -5.65 -23.38 -8.53
CA CYS A 582 -6.16 -24.76 -8.68
C CYS A 582 -5.14 -25.72 -9.28
N THR A 583 -4.22 -25.22 -10.11
CA THR A 583 -3.23 -26.04 -10.81
C THR A 583 -2.11 -26.48 -9.89
N PHE A 584 -1.51 -25.55 -9.15
CA PHE A 584 -0.37 -25.83 -8.29
C PHE A 584 -0.76 -26.49 -6.98
N ILE A 585 -2.01 -26.32 -6.50
CA ILE A 585 -2.45 -27.03 -5.30
C ILE A 585 -2.51 -28.56 -5.51
N LEU A 586 -2.63 -29.03 -6.76
CA LEU A 586 -2.57 -30.46 -7.11
C LEU A 586 -1.21 -31.12 -6.81
N TYR A 587 -0.18 -30.36 -6.43
CA TYR A 587 1.05 -30.94 -5.90
C TYR A 587 0.78 -31.75 -4.63
N GLU A 588 -0.27 -31.40 -3.89
CA GLU A 588 -0.70 -32.11 -2.70
C GLU A 588 -1.35 -33.46 -3.02
N LEU A 589 -1.58 -33.82 -4.28
CA LEU A 589 -2.23 -35.09 -4.64
C LEU A 589 -1.38 -36.32 -4.26
N SER A 590 -0.05 -36.16 -4.13
CA SER A 590 0.84 -37.19 -3.60
C SER A 590 0.84 -37.29 -2.07
N THR A 591 0.41 -36.24 -1.37
CA THR A 591 0.53 -36.09 0.08
C THR A 591 -0.26 -37.12 0.90
N PRO A 592 -1.47 -37.58 0.49
CA PRO A 592 -2.15 -38.66 1.19
C PRO A 592 -1.31 -39.95 1.24
N PHE A 593 -0.68 -40.33 0.12
CA PHE A 593 0.17 -41.52 0.05
C PHE A 593 1.43 -41.35 0.88
N LEU A 594 1.99 -40.14 0.95
CA LEU A 594 3.13 -39.83 1.81
C LEU A 594 2.76 -40.04 3.28
N ASN A 595 1.63 -39.48 3.71
CA ASN A 595 1.12 -39.58 5.07
C ASN A 595 0.83 -41.05 5.45
N PHE A 596 0.14 -41.82 4.60
CA PHE A 596 -0.07 -43.25 4.86
C PHE A 596 1.24 -44.05 4.90
N HIS A 597 2.22 -43.73 4.05
CA HIS A 597 3.52 -44.40 4.09
C HIS A 597 4.22 -44.15 5.42
N TRP A 598 4.16 -42.90 5.91
CA TRP A 598 4.68 -42.52 7.22
C TRP A 598 3.94 -43.21 8.38
N PHE A 599 2.61 -43.26 8.35
CA PHE A 599 1.83 -43.96 9.37
C PHE A 599 2.15 -45.44 9.42
N PHE A 600 2.31 -46.12 8.28
CA PHE A 600 2.72 -47.53 8.26
C PHE A 600 4.08 -47.74 8.93
N ASP A 601 5.03 -46.80 8.78
CA ASP A 601 6.31 -46.86 9.48
C ASP A 601 6.14 -46.71 11.01
N LYS A 602 5.31 -45.77 11.46
CA LYS A 602 5.10 -45.51 12.90
C LYS A 602 4.20 -46.53 13.61
N LEU A 603 3.42 -47.29 12.83
CA LEU A 603 2.56 -48.37 13.34
C LEU A 603 3.24 -49.74 13.30
N ASP A 604 4.55 -49.80 13.05
CA ASP A 604 5.34 -51.04 12.90
C ASP A 604 4.82 -51.97 11.79
N MET A 605 4.21 -51.39 10.75
CA MET A 605 3.76 -52.10 9.55
C MET A 605 4.80 -52.08 8.43
N THR A 606 6.05 -51.77 8.77
CA THR A 606 7.16 -51.69 7.82
C THR A 606 7.40 -53.03 7.15
N GLY A 607 7.41 -53.06 5.81
CA GLY A 607 7.54 -54.29 5.02
C GLY A 607 6.23 -55.02 4.74
N SER A 608 5.08 -54.52 5.20
CA SER A 608 3.77 -55.08 4.85
C SER A 608 3.43 -54.89 3.37
N LYS A 609 2.54 -55.75 2.83
CA LYS A 609 2.00 -55.59 1.47
C LYS A 609 1.29 -54.23 1.29
N ALA A 610 0.59 -53.75 2.32
CA ALA A 610 -0.08 -52.45 2.31
C ALA A 610 0.92 -51.29 2.14
N GLN A 611 2.02 -51.30 2.90
CA GLN A 611 3.06 -50.28 2.77
C GLN A 611 3.77 -50.36 1.40
N LEU A 612 3.96 -51.56 0.85
CA LEU A 612 4.54 -51.76 -0.48
C LEU A 612 3.65 -51.15 -1.57
N TYR A 613 2.35 -51.51 -1.61
CA TYR A 613 1.43 -50.96 -2.60
C TYR A 613 1.29 -49.45 -2.48
N ASN A 614 1.16 -48.93 -1.25
CA ASN A 614 1.14 -47.49 -1.01
C ASN A 614 2.45 -46.81 -1.41
N GLY A 615 3.60 -47.45 -1.21
CA GLY A 615 4.91 -46.92 -1.65
C GLY A 615 5.03 -46.82 -3.17
N ILE A 616 4.51 -47.81 -3.91
CA ILE A 616 4.43 -47.76 -5.38
C ILE A 616 3.52 -46.61 -5.82
N LEU A 617 2.33 -46.50 -5.23
CA LEU A 617 1.40 -45.41 -5.52
C LEU A 617 1.96 -44.04 -5.16
N LEU A 618 2.68 -43.91 -4.03
CA LEU A 618 3.37 -42.69 -3.64
C LEU A 618 4.41 -42.28 -4.69
N LEU A 619 5.27 -43.21 -5.12
CA LEU A 619 6.28 -42.92 -6.14
C LEU A 619 5.63 -42.49 -7.46
N PHE A 620 4.61 -43.21 -7.91
CA PHE A 620 3.87 -42.89 -9.12
C PHE A 620 3.20 -41.52 -9.03
N MET A 621 2.42 -41.29 -7.98
CA MET A 621 1.68 -40.04 -7.80
C MET A 621 2.62 -38.86 -7.64
N PHE A 622 3.68 -38.98 -6.84
CA PHE A 622 4.68 -37.91 -6.66
C PHE A 622 5.36 -37.58 -7.99
N PHE A 623 5.81 -38.59 -8.74
CA PHE A 623 6.41 -38.38 -10.05
C PHE A 623 5.43 -37.70 -11.03
N SER A 624 4.21 -38.22 -11.15
CA SER A 624 3.23 -37.72 -12.12
C SER A 624 2.72 -36.32 -11.78
N CYS A 625 2.30 -36.03 -10.54
CA CYS A 625 1.70 -34.74 -10.21
C CYS A 625 2.73 -33.63 -9.95
N ARG A 626 3.87 -33.93 -9.31
CA ARG A 626 4.87 -32.90 -8.95
C ARG A 626 5.95 -32.72 -10.02
N LEU A 627 6.50 -33.82 -10.57
CA LEU A 627 7.64 -33.72 -11.50
C LEU A 627 7.18 -33.56 -12.95
N VAL A 628 6.16 -34.31 -13.40
CA VAL A 628 5.67 -34.21 -14.78
C VAL A 628 4.69 -33.05 -14.92
N TRP A 629 3.51 -33.17 -14.30
CA TRP A 629 2.47 -32.14 -14.38
C TRP A 629 2.93 -30.81 -13.81
N GLY A 630 3.56 -30.83 -12.63
CA GLY A 630 4.00 -29.60 -11.98
C GLY A 630 5.06 -28.83 -12.75
N THR A 631 6.10 -29.50 -13.25
CA THR A 631 7.11 -28.84 -14.10
C THR A 631 6.48 -28.30 -15.37
N TYR A 632 5.59 -29.05 -16.03
CA TYR A 632 4.87 -28.57 -17.21
C TYR A 632 4.08 -27.28 -16.92
N GLN A 633 3.33 -27.24 -15.82
CA GLN A 633 2.54 -26.07 -15.45
C GLN A 633 3.39 -24.89 -14.99
N SER A 634 4.57 -25.17 -14.41
CA SER A 634 5.56 -24.15 -14.05
C SER A 634 6.16 -23.50 -15.30
N VAL A 635 6.50 -24.29 -16.31
CA VAL A 635 6.90 -23.73 -17.62
C VAL A 635 5.78 -22.90 -18.22
N ARG A 636 4.53 -23.35 -18.13
CA ARG A 636 3.37 -22.61 -18.65
C ARG A 636 3.15 -21.28 -17.95
N VAL A 637 3.22 -21.21 -16.61
CA VAL A 637 3.09 -19.92 -15.91
C VAL A 637 4.27 -19.01 -16.21
N TYR A 638 5.47 -19.55 -16.48
CA TYR A 638 6.61 -18.73 -16.88
C TYR A 638 6.40 -18.16 -18.28
N GLN A 639 5.83 -18.95 -19.20
CA GLN A 639 5.47 -18.50 -20.54
C GLN A 639 4.39 -17.42 -20.50
N ASP A 640 3.34 -17.62 -19.72
CA ASP A 640 2.23 -16.66 -19.59
C ASP A 640 2.68 -15.36 -18.90
N VAL A 641 3.49 -15.45 -17.83
CA VAL A 641 4.08 -14.26 -17.18
C VAL A 641 5.10 -13.57 -18.09
N TRP A 642 5.91 -14.33 -18.84
CA TRP A 642 6.83 -13.76 -19.83
C TRP A 642 6.07 -13.03 -20.94
N ALA A 643 5.00 -13.65 -21.45
CA ALA A 643 4.11 -13.03 -22.43
C ALA A 643 3.50 -11.75 -21.86
N ALA A 644 3.05 -11.74 -20.60
CA ALA A 644 2.53 -10.56 -19.94
C ALA A 644 3.58 -9.44 -19.76
N LEU A 645 4.82 -9.78 -19.39
CA LEU A 645 5.92 -8.81 -19.24
C LEU A 645 6.37 -8.22 -20.59
N HIS A 646 6.19 -8.96 -21.70
CA HIS A 646 6.52 -8.52 -23.05
C HIS A 646 5.28 -8.09 -23.85
N HIS A 647 4.12 -8.11 -23.21
CA HIS A 647 2.90 -7.59 -23.80
C HIS A 647 3.03 -6.08 -23.77
N GLN A 648 3.31 -5.49 -24.93
CA GLN A 648 3.06 -4.07 -25.08
C GLN A 648 1.54 -3.89 -25.06
N PRO A 649 0.98 -3.08 -24.15
CA PRO A 649 -0.42 -2.71 -24.26
C PRO A 649 -0.66 -2.14 -25.66
N ALA A 650 -1.84 -2.37 -26.24
CA ALA A 650 -2.17 -2.02 -27.63
C ALA A 650 -1.87 -0.55 -28.03
N ALA A 651 -1.59 0.32 -27.05
CA ALA A 651 -1.06 1.68 -27.22
C ALA A 651 0.29 1.78 -27.95
N ALA A 652 1.11 0.72 -28.05
CA ALA A 652 2.44 0.82 -28.69
C ALA A 652 2.42 0.74 -30.24
N SER A 653 1.25 0.51 -30.86
CA SER A 653 1.11 0.43 -32.31
C SER A 653 -0.06 1.27 -32.83
N ILE A 654 -0.07 2.56 -32.52
CA ILE A 654 -0.98 3.51 -33.19
C ILE A 654 -0.31 3.95 -34.50
N HIS A 655 -0.77 3.38 -35.62
CA HIS A 655 -0.47 3.94 -36.93
C HIS A 655 -1.13 5.32 -37.04
N PRO A 656 -0.46 6.36 -37.59
CA PRO A 656 -1.01 7.73 -37.69
C PRO A 656 -2.37 7.83 -38.41
N ASP A 657 -2.72 6.84 -39.23
CA ASP A 657 -3.91 6.87 -40.08
C ASP A 657 -5.22 6.62 -39.30
N THR A 658 -5.18 5.96 -38.13
CA THR A 658 -6.37 5.70 -37.29
C THR A 658 -6.83 6.90 -36.46
N LEU A 659 -6.03 7.97 -36.36
CA LEU A 659 -6.40 9.23 -35.68
C LEU A 659 -7.33 10.13 -36.51
N SER A 660 -7.63 9.76 -37.76
CA SER A 660 -8.51 10.54 -38.65
C SER A 660 -10.01 10.25 -38.46
N ASN A 661 -10.37 9.16 -37.78
CA ASN A 661 -11.75 8.75 -37.58
C ASN A 661 -12.21 9.09 -36.15
N ASN A 662 -13.03 10.15 -36.02
CA ASN A 662 -13.72 10.62 -34.81
C ASN A 662 -14.61 9.54 -34.16
N THR A 663 -14.01 8.51 -33.60
CA THR A 663 -14.68 7.41 -32.90
C THR A 663 -14.30 7.47 -31.42
N MET A 664 -15.21 7.05 -30.53
CA MET A 664 -14.96 7.05 -29.07
C MET A 664 -13.64 6.35 -28.69
N ALA A 665 -13.26 5.30 -29.41
CA ALA A 665 -12.01 4.57 -29.20
C ALA A 665 -10.74 5.45 -29.42
N ALA A 666 -10.80 6.42 -30.34
CA ALA A 666 -9.70 7.36 -30.58
C ALA A 666 -9.57 8.41 -29.46
N HIS A 667 -10.69 8.80 -28.84
CA HIS A 667 -10.70 9.72 -27.68
C HIS A 667 -10.25 9.03 -26.39
N GLU A 668 -10.53 7.74 -26.21
CA GLU A 668 -10.05 6.96 -25.07
C GLU A 668 -8.54 6.73 -25.15
N ALA A 669 -8.01 6.36 -26.33
CA ALA A 669 -6.58 6.18 -26.56
C ALA A 669 -5.78 7.49 -26.38
N ALA A 670 -6.36 8.65 -26.70
CA ALA A 670 -5.73 9.97 -26.49
C ALA A 670 -5.75 10.44 -25.02
N ALA A 671 -6.57 9.83 -24.16
CA ALA A 671 -6.74 10.19 -22.76
C ALA A 671 -5.94 9.31 -21.77
N GLY A 672 -4.93 8.56 -22.27
CA GLY A 672 -4.13 7.64 -21.45
C GLY A 672 -4.89 6.44 -20.88
N LYS A 673 -6.21 6.37 -21.12
CA LYS A 673 -7.03 5.21 -20.83
C LYS A 673 -6.78 4.23 -21.95
N SER A 674 -6.08 3.14 -21.65
CA SER A 674 -6.21 1.93 -22.45
C SER A 674 -7.71 1.76 -22.69
N ALA A 675 -8.15 1.71 -23.94
CA ALA A 675 -9.50 1.28 -24.26
C ALA A 675 -9.55 -0.15 -23.72
N ALA A 676 -9.99 -0.30 -22.46
CA ALA A 676 -10.10 -1.59 -21.82
C ALA A 676 -11.00 -2.39 -22.76
N PRO A 677 -10.50 -3.49 -23.35
CA PRO A 677 -11.37 -4.34 -24.13
C PRO A 677 -12.55 -4.67 -23.22
N ILE A 678 -13.78 -4.54 -23.71
CA ILE A 678 -15.01 -4.82 -22.96
C ILE A 678 -14.78 -6.14 -22.23
N HIS A 679 -14.45 -6.07 -20.95
CA HIS A 679 -13.92 -7.22 -20.23
C HIS A 679 -15.11 -8.09 -19.90
N ASP A 680 -15.13 -9.28 -20.48
CA ASP A 680 -15.98 -10.38 -20.05
C ASP A 680 -15.87 -10.56 -18.52
N GLY A 681 -16.88 -11.10 -17.85
CA GLY A 681 -16.94 -11.17 -16.36
C GLY A 681 -15.69 -11.75 -15.68
N ILE A 682 -14.90 -12.53 -16.42
CA ILE A 682 -13.62 -13.12 -16.03
C ILE A 682 -12.53 -12.06 -15.76
N MET A 683 -12.47 -10.97 -16.54
CA MET A 683 -11.40 -9.97 -16.47
C MET A 683 -11.77 -8.74 -15.61
N GLN A 684 -12.85 -8.84 -14.81
CA GLN A 684 -13.42 -7.74 -14.02
C GLN A 684 -12.45 -7.09 -13.01
N PHE A 685 -11.36 -7.77 -12.63
CA PHE A 685 -10.34 -7.26 -11.70
C PHE A 685 -9.02 -6.91 -12.39
N ALA A 686 -8.91 -7.08 -13.72
CA ALA A 686 -7.65 -7.02 -14.46
C ALA A 686 -6.95 -5.65 -14.43
N GLY A 687 -7.66 -4.56 -14.12
CA GLY A 687 -7.09 -3.22 -14.02
C GLY A 687 -6.36 -2.80 -15.30
N GLU A 688 -5.23 -2.12 -15.16
CA GLU A 688 -4.25 -2.00 -16.23
C GLU A 688 -3.54 -3.35 -16.32
N GLU A 689 -3.60 -4.04 -17.46
CA GLU A 689 -2.99 -5.37 -17.72
C GLU A 689 -1.45 -5.34 -17.63
N PHE A 690 -0.95 -5.01 -16.45
CA PHE A 690 0.43 -4.74 -16.12
C PHE A 690 0.84 -5.65 -14.97
N VAL A 691 1.97 -6.34 -15.17
CA VAL A 691 2.58 -7.17 -14.13
C VAL A 691 3.84 -6.49 -13.64
N PRO A 692 3.88 -5.97 -12.40
CA PRO A 692 5.09 -5.41 -11.83
C PRO A 692 6.23 -6.43 -11.82
N LEU A 693 7.43 -6.03 -12.23
CA LEU A 693 8.60 -6.92 -12.26
C LEU A 693 8.87 -7.59 -10.92
N TRP A 694 8.76 -6.85 -9.80
CA TRP A 694 8.95 -7.42 -8.47
C TRP A 694 7.93 -8.53 -8.16
N LEU A 695 6.69 -8.39 -8.63
CA LEU A 695 5.62 -9.36 -8.40
C LEU A 695 5.93 -10.64 -9.19
N ALA A 696 6.30 -10.48 -10.47
CA ALA A 696 6.74 -11.60 -11.31
C ALA A 696 7.95 -12.31 -10.71
N PHE A 697 9.03 -11.60 -10.37
CA PHE A 697 10.24 -12.22 -9.83
C PHE A 697 9.99 -12.92 -8.49
N THR A 698 9.17 -12.34 -7.61
CA THR A 698 8.87 -12.94 -6.31
C THR A 698 8.04 -14.21 -6.47
N TYR A 699 7.01 -14.18 -7.31
CA TYR A 699 6.17 -15.35 -7.58
C TYR A 699 6.95 -16.46 -8.30
N LEU A 700 7.64 -16.13 -9.38
CA LEU A 700 8.42 -17.10 -10.15
C LEU A 700 9.59 -17.66 -9.32
N GLY A 701 10.27 -16.82 -8.54
CA GLY A 701 11.32 -17.26 -7.61
C GLY A 701 10.79 -18.25 -6.58
N SER A 702 9.62 -17.98 -5.98
CA SER A 702 8.97 -18.90 -5.05
C SER A 702 8.57 -20.21 -5.73
N ASN A 703 8.08 -20.15 -6.97
CA ASN A 703 7.76 -21.33 -7.77
C ASN A 703 9.01 -22.17 -8.10
N ILE A 704 10.15 -21.55 -8.40
CA ILE A 704 11.44 -22.24 -8.59
C ILE A 704 11.81 -23.01 -7.32
N VAL A 705 11.75 -22.37 -6.14
CA VAL A 705 12.08 -23.01 -4.87
C VAL A 705 11.20 -24.25 -4.64
N LEU A 706 9.89 -24.13 -4.83
CA LEU A 706 8.95 -25.25 -4.68
C LEU A 706 9.26 -26.40 -5.63
N ASN A 707 9.56 -26.11 -6.90
CA ASN A 707 9.93 -27.15 -7.87
C ASN A 707 11.27 -27.80 -7.53
N THR A 708 12.30 -27.03 -7.16
CA THR A 708 13.59 -27.58 -6.75
C THR A 708 13.45 -28.51 -5.55
N LEU A 709 12.61 -28.15 -4.56
CA LEU A 709 12.31 -29.02 -3.42
C LEU A 709 11.64 -30.33 -3.85
N ASN A 710 10.72 -30.30 -4.81
CA ASN A 710 10.10 -31.52 -5.34
C ASN A 710 11.13 -32.48 -5.96
N PHE A 711 12.05 -31.98 -6.79
CA PHE A 711 13.13 -32.80 -7.35
C PHE A 711 14.06 -33.34 -6.25
N TYR A 712 14.41 -32.50 -5.27
CA TYR A 712 15.22 -32.90 -4.13
C TYR A 712 14.59 -34.04 -3.33
N TRP A 713 13.32 -33.92 -2.96
CA TRP A 713 12.61 -34.94 -2.19
C TRP A 713 12.39 -36.23 -2.97
N PHE A 714 12.10 -36.15 -4.27
CA PHE A 714 12.02 -37.35 -5.11
C PHE A 714 13.38 -38.07 -5.19
N GLY A 715 14.47 -37.33 -5.35
CA GLY A 715 15.82 -37.89 -5.29
C GLY A 715 16.09 -38.64 -3.98
N LYS A 716 15.65 -38.07 -2.85
CA LYS A 716 15.74 -38.73 -1.53
C LYS A 716 14.86 -39.98 -1.41
N MET A 717 13.67 -39.98 -2.01
CA MET A 717 12.81 -41.17 -2.08
C MET A 717 13.50 -42.30 -2.87
N ILE A 718 14.05 -42.01 -4.05
CA ILE A 718 14.78 -42.99 -4.86
C ILE A 718 16.05 -43.50 -4.16
N GLU A 719 16.81 -42.62 -3.51
CA GLU A 719 17.98 -43.00 -2.71
C GLU A 719 17.60 -44.00 -1.61
N THR A 720 16.47 -43.75 -0.93
CA THR A 720 15.94 -44.61 0.13
C THR A 720 15.50 -45.97 -0.40
N VAL A 721 14.82 -46.01 -1.56
CA VAL A 721 14.44 -47.26 -2.21
C VAL A 721 15.67 -48.04 -2.65
N ARG A 722 16.65 -47.38 -3.27
CA ARG A 722 17.91 -48.00 -3.72
C ARG A 722 18.68 -48.63 -2.56
N LYS A 723 18.73 -47.97 -1.40
CA LYS A 723 19.36 -48.53 -0.18
C LYS A 723 18.73 -49.83 0.30
N ARG A 724 17.44 -50.09 -0.01
CA ARG A 724 16.77 -51.35 0.34
C ARG A 724 17.14 -52.53 -0.57
N PHE A 725 17.67 -52.26 -1.76
CA PHE A 725 18.07 -53.28 -2.74
C PHE A 725 19.60 -53.47 -2.83
N GLN A 726 20.39 -52.67 -2.13
CA GLN A 726 21.83 -52.88 -2.01
C GLN A 726 22.10 -53.91 -0.90
N PRO A 727 22.85 -55.01 -1.17
CA PRO A 727 23.24 -55.94 -0.12
C PRO A 727 24.08 -55.21 0.93
N PRO A 728 24.02 -55.60 2.22
CA PRO A 728 24.85 -54.97 3.25
C PRO A 728 26.32 -55.07 2.85
N LYS A 729 27.03 -53.94 2.82
CA LYS A 729 28.50 -53.98 2.75
C LYS A 729 28.98 -54.81 3.94
N GLU A 730 29.77 -55.86 3.69
CA GLU A 730 30.46 -56.63 4.73
C GLU A 730 31.16 -55.67 5.69
N THR A 731 30.59 -55.50 6.89
CA THR A 731 31.26 -54.85 7.99
C THR A 731 32.43 -55.74 8.40
N ARG A 732 33.65 -55.33 8.04
CA ARG A 732 34.90 -55.84 8.63
C ARG A 732 34.72 -55.98 10.14
N ARG A 733 34.80 -57.23 10.60
CA ARG A 733 34.84 -57.62 12.02
C ARG A 733 35.86 -56.74 12.74
N LYS A 734 35.42 -55.87 13.65
CA LYS A 734 36.30 -55.39 14.73
C LYS A 734 36.45 -56.57 15.69
N GLU A 735 37.59 -57.25 15.63
CA GLU A 735 37.98 -58.21 16.66
C GLU A 735 38.01 -57.49 18.01
N LYS A 736 37.17 -57.94 18.94
CA LYS A 736 37.30 -57.58 20.35
C LYS A 736 38.48 -58.38 20.91
N ALA A 737 39.47 -57.70 21.47
CA ALA A 737 40.52 -58.31 22.27
C ALA A 737 39.89 -59.18 23.38
N ILE A 738 40.32 -60.44 23.46
CA ILE A 738 39.86 -61.42 24.45
C ILE A 738 40.77 -61.28 25.67
N ALA A 739 40.22 -60.88 26.81
CA ALA A 739 40.91 -60.99 28.10
C ALA A 739 40.64 -62.38 28.69
N THR A 740 41.65 -63.26 28.67
CA THR A 740 41.55 -64.62 29.19
C THR A 740 41.80 -64.62 30.70
N ARG A 741 40.80 -65.03 31.49
CA ARG A 741 40.95 -65.39 32.91
C ARG A 741 41.17 -66.91 32.99
N SER A 742 42.27 -67.37 33.56
CA SER A 742 42.42 -68.76 33.98
C SER A 742 42.61 -68.85 35.50
N THR A 743 41.87 -69.78 36.11
CA THR A 743 42.02 -70.21 37.50
C THR A 743 42.72 -71.55 37.51
N GLY A 744 43.95 -71.59 38.05
CA GLY A 744 44.63 -72.85 38.32
C GLY A 744 44.01 -73.53 39.55
N ALA A 745 44.16 -74.86 39.65
CA ALA A 745 43.50 -75.73 40.64
C ALA A 745 43.78 -75.43 42.13
N ASN A 746 44.54 -74.37 42.45
CA ASN A 746 44.79 -73.89 43.81
C ASN A 746 44.20 -72.49 44.10
N GLY A 747 43.31 -71.96 43.25
CA GLY A 747 42.48 -70.80 43.59
C GLY A 747 43.07 -69.40 43.36
N SER A 748 44.13 -69.23 42.55
CA SER A 748 44.63 -67.90 42.16
C SER A 748 44.29 -67.53 40.70
N VAL A 749 43.88 -66.28 40.47
CA VAL A 749 43.47 -65.73 39.14
C VAL A 749 44.57 -64.82 38.60
N LYS A 750 45.03 -65.06 37.37
CA LYS A 750 45.86 -64.11 36.58
C LYS A 750 45.08 -63.64 35.34
N ILE A 751 45.18 -62.35 35.02
CA ILE A 751 44.62 -61.73 33.80
C ILE A 751 45.77 -61.09 33.03
N GLY A 752 45.99 -61.52 31.79
CA GLY A 752 46.88 -60.85 30.83
C GLY A 752 46.06 -60.24 29.70
N ILE A 753 46.39 -59.00 29.33
CA ILE A 753 45.86 -58.31 28.13
C ILE A 753 47.08 -58.11 27.22
N ASP A 754 47.03 -58.66 26.01
CA ASP A 754 48.08 -58.50 25.00
C ASP A 754 47.70 -57.36 24.05
N GLU A 755 48.47 -56.28 24.09
CA GLU A 755 48.35 -55.13 23.19
C GLU A 755 49.25 -55.36 21.97
N THR A 756 48.73 -55.20 20.76
CA THR A 756 49.59 -54.99 19.58
C THR A 756 49.17 -53.76 18.79
N GLU A 757 50.15 -52.86 18.69
CA GLU A 757 50.24 -51.54 18.07
C GLU A 757 50.15 -51.56 16.52
N VAL A 758 49.33 -50.70 15.88
CA VAL A 758 49.59 -49.34 15.34
C VAL A 758 50.36 -49.26 14.00
N ARG A 759 49.72 -48.66 12.96
CA ARG A 759 50.33 -47.55 12.18
C ARG A 759 49.36 -46.67 11.35
N ARG A 760 49.22 -45.42 11.84
CA ARG A 760 49.01 -44.07 11.24
C ARG A 760 48.54 -43.88 9.77
N ARG A 761 47.57 -42.95 9.57
CA ARG A 761 47.81 -41.66 8.88
C ARG A 761 46.67 -40.61 9.00
N LYS A 762 47.12 -39.39 9.35
CA LYS A 762 46.65 -38.00 9.09
C LYS A 762 45.26 -37.53 9.55
N VAL A 763 45.29 -36.74 10.62
CA VAL A 763 44.35 -35.65 10.94
C VAL A 763 45.03 -34.33 10.54
N VAL A 764 44.29 -33.41 9.93
CA VAL A 764 44.63 -31.99 9.79
C VAL A 764 43.45 -31.21 10.34
N ASN A 765 43.70 -30.41 11.38
CA ASN A 765 42.85 -29.29 11.78
C ASN A 765 43.75 -28.05 11.77
N ASP A 766 43.32 -27.01 11.05
CA ASP A 766 43.85 -25.65 11.11
C ASP A 766 43.20 -24.92 12.29
N GLU A 767 43.99 -24.23 13.11
CA GLU A 767 43.55 -23.01 13.83
C GLU A 767 44.71 -22.00 13.93
N HIS A 768 44.31 -20.74 14.03
CA HIS A 768 45.01 -19.48 13.80
C HIS A 768 46.34 -19.20 14.54
N GLU A 769 47.17 -18.36 13.90
CA GLU A 769 48.21 -17.54 14.56
C GLU A 769 48.01 -16.05 14.22
N VAL A 770 48.16 -15.20 15.25
CA VAL A 770 48.35 -13.74 15.18
C VAL A 770 49.59 -13.42 16.05
N PRO A 771 50.44 -12.45 15.68
CA PRO A 771 51.90 -12.53 15.84
C PRO A 771 52.46 -11.81 17.09
N PRO A 772 53.74 -12.02 17.44
CA PRO A 772 54.35 -11.42 18.60
C PRO A 772 55.04 -10.07 18.31
N ALA A 773 55.11 -9.25 19.36
CA ALA A 773 55.88 -8.00 19.40
C ALA A 773 57.37 -8.27 19.66
N THR A 774 58.23 -7.63 18.85
CA THR A 774 59.31 -6.71 19.23
C THR A 774 59.71 -5.90 18.01
#